data_AF-A0AAN8IR44-F1
#
_entry.id   AF-A0AAN8IR44-F1
#
_cell.length_a   1.000
_cell.length_b   1.000
_cell.length_c   1.000
_cell.angle_alpha   90.00
_cell.angle_beta   90.00
_cell.angle_gamma   90.00
#
_symmetry.space_group_name_H-M   'P 1'
#
loop_
_entity.id
_entity.type
_entity.pdbx_description
1 polymer ?
#
loop_
_entity_poly.entity_id
_entity_poly.type
_entity_poly.pdbx_seq_one_letter_code
_entity_poly.pdbx_strand_id
1 'polypeptide(L)'
;GPEYNCYASDITTSFPANGKFTEKQKMVYNAVLEANQAVFKAAKPGVRWTDMHMLAEKVILTHLKKAGILTGLQHTIYMEFYSQQFIIVCKWLTISGDIDEMVNARLGAVFMPHGLGHFIGLDVHDCGGYLGDALPRSKLPGLKSLRTTRTLKERMVITIEPGCYFIDTLLDAAFKDPKLAKFLVKAEIDKYRGQGGVCCRLHAKSSLWKCNEQFRTWSPLLQMSFSRGNNTLTVSVELFVENRTRLVTALRKIAPGSVVLLQGGIEKNRYNTDAEDLPFRQESYFFWSFGVHESDFFGAIDVDSGKSCLFPPILDPSYAIWDGKIHTESFFKEKYKVDEVHFLNEKAISNFLERLKAKKVLLLRAENTDSGNVLEPPEFPGKESFNVDVNTLYPVLAELRVFKTDRELEVMRYASKIASEAHRAAMKAVRAGLYEYQMESLFRHTSYYHGGCRHLAYTCIAASGCNSSILHYGHANAPNDKQIKDGDMCLFDMGPEYNCYASDVTTSFPANGKFTEKQKIVYNAVLEANQAVFKAAKPGVRWTDMHLLSEKVILTHLKKAGLVTGDIEEMVNARVGAVFMPHGLGHLIGLDVHDCGGYLGDALPRSELPGLKSLRTTRTLKERMVITIEPGCYFIDTLLDAAFKDPKLAKFLVKSEIDKYRGQGGVRIEDDVVIWEKGNENMSDVPRTVEEIENFMTSGEFNDKTVQQSICNYLNNHNHLNHNH
;
A
#
# COMPACT_ATOMS: atom_id res chain seq x y z
N GLY A 1 3.59 40.76 -20.58
CA GLY A 1 4.91 40.43 -20.03
C GLY A 1 4.98 38.95 -19.73
N PRO A 2 6.19 38.38 -19.64
CA PRO A 2 6.43 36.97 -19.35
C PRO A 2 6.04 36.64 -17.91
N GLU A 3 6.00 35.34 -17.61
CA GLU A 3 5.81 34.72 -16.28
C GLU A 3 4.37 34.65 -15.79
N TYR A 4 3.70 33.53 -16.10
CA TYR A 4 2.94 32.69 -15.16
C TYR A 4 2.60 31.40 -15.92
N ASN A 5 3.58 30.50 -15.99
CA ASN A 5 3.41 29.15 -16.51
C ASN A 5 2.93 28.23 -15.37
N CYS A 6 1.62 28.12 -15.18
CA CYS A 6 1.05 26.97 -14.46
C CYS A 6 0.80 25.87 -15.48
N TYR A 7 1.80 24.99 -15.67
CA TYR A 7 1.63 23.75 -16.43
C TYR A 7 0.99 22.69 -15.53
N ALA A 8 -0.34 22.65 -15.49
CA ALA A 8 -1.05 21.40 -15.22
C ALA A 8 -1.41 20.81 -16.59
N SER A 9 -0.66 19.80 -17.02
CA SER A 9 -0.98 19.03 -18.22
C SER A 9 -1.53 17.68 -17.78
N ASP A 10 -2.83 17.60 -17.57
CA ASP A 10 -3.52 16.31 -17.44
C ASP A 10 -3.67 15.72 -18.85
N ILE A 11 -2.84 14.73 -19.16
CA ILE A 11 -2.89 13.99 -20.42
C ILE A 11 -3.42 12.60 -20.11
N THR A 12 -4.71 12.38 -20.39
CA THR A 12 -5.34 11.07 -20.26
C THR A 12 -5.30 10.33 -21.59
N THR A 13 -4.78 9.11 -21.58
CA THR A 13 -4.69 8.26 -22.77
C THR A 13 -5.43 6.95 -22.56
N SER A 14 -6.31 6.58 -23.49
CA SER A 14 -7.00 5.29 -23.49
C SER A 14 -6.40 4.39 -24.57
N PHE A 15 -5.95 3.19 -24.18
CA PHE A 15 -5.42 2.21 -25.12
C PHE A 15 -6.13 0.87 -24.97
N PRO A 16 -6.49 0.20 -26.07
CA PRO A 16 -6.93 -1.18 -26.01
C PRO A 16 -5.76 -2.07 -25.59
N ALA A 17 -6.00 -3.02 -24.68
CA ALA A 17 -4.96 -3.93 -24.17
C ALA A 17 -4.21 -4.68 -25.28
N ASN A 18 -4.90 -5.00 -26.39
CA ASN A 18 -4.31 -5.70 -27.55
C ASN A 18 -3.84 -4.74 -28.67
N GLY A 19 -3.74 -3.43 -28.39
CA GLY A 19 -3.35 -2.41 -29.37
C GLY A 19 -4.39 -2.15 -30.49
N LYS A 20 -5.57 -2.77 -30.43
CA LYS A 20 -6.65 -2.62 -31.43
C LYS A 20 -8.00 -2.38 -30.78
N PHE A 21 -8.68 -1.29 -31.15
CA PHE A 21 -10.08 -1.06 -30.79
C PHE A 21 -10.99 -1.97 -31.63
N THR A 22 -11.99 -2.57 -30.99
CA THR A 22 -13.15 -3.13 -31.69
C THR A 22 -13.96 -2.01 -32.35
N GLU A 23 -14.77 -2.32 -33.36
CA GLU A 23 -15.61 -1.32 -34.02
C GLU A 23 -16.52 -0.56 -33.03
N LYS A 24 -17.13 -1.26 -32.07
CA LYS A 24 -17.92 -0.63 -31.02
C LYS A 24 -17.11 0.33 -30.15
N GLN A 25 -15.90 -0.06 -29.75
CA GLN A 25 -15.01 0.82 -28.98
C GLN A 25 -14.55 2.04 -29.79
N LYS A 26 -14.27 1.88 -31.09
CA LYS A 26 -13.94 3.01 -31.97
C LYS A 26 -15.09 4.02 -32.03
N MET A 27 -16.32 3.53 -32.17
CA MET A 27 -17.50 4.40 -32.24
C MET A 27 -17.67 5.22 -30.95
N VAL A 28 -17.53 4.58 -29.79
CA VAL A 28 -17.61 5.26 -28.49
C VAL A 28 -16.44 6.23 -28.30
N TYR A 29 -15.21 5.81 -28.59
CA TYR A 29 -14.01 6.65 -28.51
C TYR A 29 -14.14 7.91 -29.38
N ASN A 30 -14.55 7.75 -30.64
CA ASN A 30 -14.75 8.86 -31.56
C ASN A 30 -15.88 9.79 -31.09
N ALA A 31 -16.97 9.26 -30.55
CA ALA A 31 -18.05 10.07 -29.99
C ALA A 31 -17.56 10.98 -28.86
N VAL A 32 -16.73 10.45 -27.95
CA VAL A 32 -16.18 11.26 -26.85
C VAL A 32 -15.09 12.22 -27.35
N LEU A 33 -14.26 11.80 -28.30
CA LEU A 33 -13.26 12.68 -28.91
C LEU A 33 -13.93 13.89 -29.59
N GLU A 34 -15.00 13.67 -30.36
CA GLU A 34 -15.76 14.75 -30.99
C GLU A 34 -16.47 15.64 -29.97
N ALA A 35 -16.99 15.07 -28.89
CA ALA A 35 -17.57 15.84 -27.79
C ALA A 35 -16.54 16.73 -27.10
N ASN A 36 -15.35 16.19 -26.81
CA ASN A 36 -14.24 16.95 -26.23
C ASN A 36 -13.82 18.10 -27.18
N GLN A 37 -13.67 17.82 -28.47
CA GLN A 37 -13.39 18.86 -29.48
C GLN A 37 -14.49 19.92 -29.56
N ALA A 38 -15.76 19.53 -29.43
CA ALA A 38 -16.90 20.45 -29.45
C ALA A 38 -16.90 21.35 -28.20
N VAL A 39 -16.67 20.79 -27.02
CA VAL A 39 -16.53 21.56 -25.77
C VAL A 39 -15.36 22.53 -25.87
N PHE A 40 -14.19 22.08 -26.33
CA PHE A 40 -13.02 22.93 -26.47
C PHE A 40 -13.26 24.12 -27.41
N LYS A 41 -13.99 23.91 -28.52
CA LYS A 41 -14.40 25.00 -29.42
C LYS A 41 -15.41 25.97 -28.80
N ALA A 42 -16.27 25.46 -27.90
CA ALA A 42 -17.30 26.24 -27.21
C ALA A 42 -16.77 26.98 -25.99
N ALA A 43 -15.63 26.57 -25.43
CA ALA A 43 -15.01 27.17 -24.26
C ALA A 43 -14.52 28.59 -24.53
N LYS A 44 -15.39 29.57 -24.24
CA LYS A 44 -15.11 31.00 -24.38
C LYS A 44 -15.50 31.73 -23.09
N PRO A 45 -14.86 32.88 -22.77
CA PRO A 45 -15.29 33.70 -21.64
C PRO A 45 -16.79 34.00 -21.70
N GLY A 46 -17.47 33.88 -20.56
CA GLY A 46 -18.92 34.10 -20.45
C GLY A 46 -19.81 32.88 -20.75
N VAL A 47 -19.30 31.78 -21.31
CA VAL A 47 -20.05 30.52 -21.47
C VAL A 47 -20.12 29.79 -20.13
N ARG A 48 -21.27 29.23 -19.75
CA ARG A 48 -21.38 28.48 -18.49
C ARG A 48 -20.89 27.06 -18.65
N TRP A 49 -20.29 26.51 -17.59
CA TRP A 49 -19.91 25.09 -17.53
C TRP A 49 -21.07 24.15 -17.86
N THR A 50 -22.27 24.47 -17.39
CA THR A 50 -23.50 23.71 -17.68
C THR A 50 -23.85 23.69 -19.16
N ASP A 51 -23.56 24.75 -19.92
CA ASP A 51 -23.88 24.83 -21.35
C ASP A 51 -22.88 24.00 -22.17
N MET A 52 -21.60 24.04 -21.80
CA MET A 52 -20.57 23.15 -22.36
C MET A 52 -20.86 21.68 -22.03
N HIS A 53 -21.36 21.42 -20.82
CA HIS A 53 -21.76 20.10 -20.38
C HIS A 53 -22.88 19.52 -21.26
N MET A 54 -23.96 20.28 -21.45
CA MET A 54 -25.07 19.90 -22.32
C MET A 54 -24.63 19.70 -23.77
N LEU A 55 -23.66 20.49 -24.25
CA LEU A 55 -23.09 20.30 -25.58
C LEU A 55 -22.38 18.95 -25.72
N ALA A 56 -21.54 18.58 -24.75
CA ALA A 56 -20.86 17.29 -24.75
C ALA A 56 -21.87 16.14 -24.76
N GLU A 57 -22.87 16.20 -23.88
CA GLU A 57 -23.98 15.25 -23.80
C GLU A 57 -24.70 15.10 -25.15
N LYS A 58 -25.08 16.23 -25.75
CA LYS A 58 -25.76 16.25 -27.06
C LYS A 58 -24.94 15.59 -28.15
N VAL A 59 -23.64 15.87 -28.22
CA VAL A 59 -22.73 15.27 -29.22
C VAL A 59 -22.64 13.76 -29.02
N ILE A 60 -22.49 13.29 -27.78
CA ILE A 60 -22.33 11.86 -27.48
C ILE A 60 -23.61 11.09 -27.78
N LEU A 61 -24.76 11.58 -27.30
CA LEU A 61 -26.07 10.96 -27.56
C LEU A 61 -26.37 10.88 -29.06
N THR A 62 -26.00 11.92 -29.82
CA THR A 62 -26.15 11.93 -31.28
C THR A 62 -25.34 10.80 -31.93
N HIS A 63 -24.11 10.58 -31.49
CA HIS A 63 -23.26 9.51 -32.00
C HIS A 63 -23.75 8.13 -31.62
N LEU A 64 -24.14 7.92 -30.36
CA LEU A 64 -24.67 6.64 -29.89
C LEU A 64 -26.00 6.28 -30.60
N LYS A 65 -26.83 7.29 -30.91
CA LYS A 65 -28.05 7.12 -31.73
C LYS A 65 -27.72 6.74 -33.17
N LYS A 66 -26.79 7.45 -33.83
CA LYS A 66 -26.31 7.10 -35.19
C LYS A 66 -25.69 5.70 -35.24
N ALA A 67 -25.03 5.29 -34.16
CA ALA A 67 -24.40 3.99 -34.03
C ALA A 67 -25.39 2.82 -33.87
N GLY A 68 -26.69 3.09 -33.71
CA GLY A 68 -27.66 2.06 -33.37
C GLY A 68 -27.41 1.41 -32.00
N ILE A 69 -26.65 2.08 -31.13
CA ILE A 69 -26.47 1.67 -29.72
C ILE A 69 -27.71 2.11 -28.92
N LEU A 70 -28.30 3.25 -29.28
CA LEU A 70 -29.59 3.71 -28.76
C LEU A 70 -30.70 3.35 -29.77
N THR A 71 -31.32 2.18 -29.60
CA THR A 71 -32.43 1.70 -30.44
C THR A 71 -33.77 1.85 -29.72
N GLY A 72 -34.45 3.00 -29.89
CA GLY A 72 -35.85 3.18 -29.49
C GLY A 72 -36.13 4.34 -28.51
N LEU A 73 -37.40 4.74 -28.47
CA LEU A 73 -37.96 5.93 -27.79
C LEU A 73 -38.18 5.75 -26.26
N GLN A 74 -37.50 4.81 -25.59
CA GLN A 74 -37.85 4.41 -24.22
C GLN A 74 -36.72 4.56 -23.18
N HIS A 75 -35.74 5.40 -23.48
CA HIS A 75 -34.41 5.15 -22.97
C HIS A 75 -33.71 6.48 -22.63
N THR A 76 -33.98 7.05 -21.45
CA THR A 76 -33.18 8.15 -20.89
C THR A 76 -31.87 7.61 -20.30
N ILE A 77 -30.83 8.41 -20.43
CA ILE A 77 -29.50 8.22 -19.85
C ILE A 77 -29.37 9.24 -18.71
N TYR A 78 -29.35 8.80 -17.44
CA TYR A 78 -28.92 9.64 -16.31
C TYR A 78 -27.40 9.77 -16.26
N MET A 79 -26.86 10.89 -16.73
CA MET A 79 -25.49 11.28 -16.40
C MET A 79 -25.45 12.27 -15.23
N GLU A 80 -25.19 11.82 -14.00
CA GLU A 80 -24.90 12.75 -12.90
C GLU A 80 -23.45 13.21 -12.99
N PHE A 81 -23.22 14.52 -13.03
CA PHE A 81 -21.86 15.10 -13.03
C PHE A 81 -21.74 16.06 -11.85
N TYR A 82 -20.92 15.67 -10.88
CA TYR A 82 -20.45 16.57 -9.84
C TYR A 82 -19.13 17.20 -10.28
N SER A 83 -18.92 18.45 -9.86
CA SER A 83 -17.87 19.33 -10.36
C SER A 83 -16.47 18.77 -10.06
N GLN A 84 -15.92 17.98 -10.98
CA GLN A 84 -14.51 18.01 -11.43
C GLN A 84 -14.10 16.82 -12.33
N GLN A 85 -14.95 15.81 -12.57
CA GLN A 85 -14.64 14.69 -13.48
C GLN A 85 -15.76 14.43 -14.49
N PHE A 86 -15.39 14.09 -15.74
CA PHE A 86 -16.32 13.76 -16.80
C PHE A 86 -16.53 12.23 -16.88
N ILE A 87 -17.63 11.71 -16.31
CA ILE A 87 -18.05 10.30 -16.49
C ILE A 87 -19.52 10.23 -16.95
N ILE A 88 -19.77 9.45 -18.00
CA ILE A 88 -21.10 9.24 -18.59
C ILE A 88 -21.71 7.97 -17.98
N VAL A 89 -22.83 8.08 -17.28
CA VAL A 89 -23.65 6.93 -16.84
C VAL A 89 -25.06 7.05 -17.41
N CYS A 90 -25.78 5.94 -17.53
CA CYS A 90 -27.14 5.89 -18.06
C CYS A 90 -28.11 5.23 -17.03
N LYS A 91 -28.92 5.98 -16.26
CA LYS A 91 -30.20 5.43 -15.71
C LYS A 91 -31.38 5.72 -16.61
N TRP A 92 -32.21 4.69 -16.78
CA TRP A 92 -33.50 4.71 -17.44
C TRP A 92 -34.56 5.41 -16.58
N LEU A 93 -34.95 6.62 -16.98
CA LEU A 93 -36.23 7.23 -16.60
C LEU A 93 -37.07 7.37 -17.87
N THR A 94 -38.39 7.24 -17.78
CA THR A 94 -39.25 7.26 -18.96
C THR A 94 -39.69 8.69 -19.24
N ILE A 95 -39.00 9.38 -20.14
CA ILE A 95 -39.44 10.66 -20.71
C ILE A 95 -39.35 10.55 -22.23
N SER A 96 -40.46 10.78 -22.92
CA SER A 96 -40.54 10.82 -24.39
C SER A 96 -40.27 12.24 -24.89
N GLY A 97 -39.34 12.42 -25.83
CA GLY A 97 -39.09 13.70 -26.49
C GLY A 97 -37.89 13.69 -27.45
N ASP A 98 -37.72 14.77 -28.22
CA ASP A 98 -36.53 15.02 -29.05
C ASP A 98 -35.26 15.21 -28.17
N ILE A 99 -34.05 15.07 -28.71
CA ILE A 99 -32.77 15.24 -27.98
C ILE A 99 -32.76 16.57 -27.22
N ASP A 100 -33.27 17.64 -27.83
CA ASP A 100 -33.37 18.94 -27.20
C ASP A 100 -34.41 18.98 -26.06
N GLU A 101 -35.51 18.22 -26.12
CA GLU A 101 -36.46 18.08 -25.01
C GLU A 101 -35.89 17.24 -23.86
N MET A 102 -35.12 16.18 -24.16
CA MET A 102 -34.46 15.35 -23.15
C MET A 102 -33.40 16.14 -22.35
N VAL A 103 -32.58 16.94 -23.05
CA VAL A 103 -31.57 17.81 -22.42
C VAL A 103 -32.23 18.94 -21.63
N ASN A 104 -33.33 19.51 -22.13
CA ASN A 104 -34.03 20.60 -21.44
C ASN A 104 -34.90 20.12 -20.26
N ALA A 105 -35.48 18.91 -20.29
CA ALA A 105 -36.27 18.36 -19.19
C ALA A 105 -35.45 18.19 -17.88
N ARG A 106 -34.13 18.01 -18.00
CA ARG A 106 -33.16 18.01 -16.89
C ARG A 106 -33.12 19.32 -16.11
N LEU A 107 -33.21 20.47 -16.79
CA LEU A 107 -33.27 21.78 -16.13
C LEU A 107 -34.50 21.90 -15.22
N GLY A 108 -35.62 21.25 -15.53
CA GLY A 108 -36.81 21.25 -14.66
C GLY A 108 -36.63 20.43 -13.37
N ALA A 109 -35.89 19.32 -13.42
CA ALA A 109 -35.66 18.44 -12.28
C ALA A 109 -34.58 18.94 -11.31
N VAL A 110 -33.56 19.65 -11.81
CA VAL A 110 -32.50 20.28 -10.98
C VAL A 110 -33.04 21.41 -10.10
N PHE A 111 -34.23 21.96 -10.41
CA PHE A 111 -34.88 23.02 -9.64
C PHE A 111 -35.94 22.53 -8.62
N MET A 112 -36.15 21.21 -8.44
CA MET A 112 -37.00 20.69 -7.36
C MET A 112 -36.17 20.34 -6.11
N PRO A 113 -36.52 20.87 -4.92
CA PRO A 113 -35.66 20.82 -3.74
C PRO A 113 -35.87 19.52 -2.97
N HIS A 114 -34.93 18.58 -3.08
CA HIS A 114 -34.67 17.63 -2.01
C HIS A 114 -33.25 17.85 -1.51
N GLY A 115 -33.17 18.39 -0.31
CA GLY A 115 -31.96 18.94 0.28
C GLY A 115 -30.94 17.87 0.63
N LEU A 116 -29.69 18.16 0.27
CA LEU A 116 -28.48 17.89 1.03
C LEU A 116 -27.43 18.86 0.46
N GLY A 117 -27.26 19.99 1.14
CA GLY A 117 -26.29 21.00 0.76
C GLY A 117 -24.89 20.56 1.20
N HIS A 118 -23.93 20.60 0.28
CA HIS A 118 -22.52 20.84 0.58
C HIS A 118 -22.02 21.92 -0.38
N PHE A 119 -21.90 23.14 0.14
CA PHE A 119 -21.18 24.24 -0.50
C PHE A 119 -19.75 24.16 0.03
N ILE A 120 -18.78 23.80 -0.80
CA ILE A 120 -17.36 23.98 -0.47
C ILE A 120 -16.97 25.41 -0.85
N GLY A 121 -16.59 26.17 0.18
CA GLY A 121 -16.01 27.49 0.07
C GLY A 121 -14.62 27.40 -0.55
N LEU A 122 -14.36 28.32 -1.48
CA LEU A 122 -13.01 28.66 -1.90
C LEU A 122 -12.36 29.46 -0.77
N ASP A 123 -11.35 28.88 -0.12
CA ASP A 123 -10.36 29.65 0.61
C ASP A 123 -9.48 30.39 -0.42
N VAL A 124 -9.58 31.71 -0.40
CA VAL A 124 -8.70 32.62 -1.11
C VAL A 124 -7.64 33.02 -0.09
N HIS A 125 -6.39 32.64 -0.36
CA HIS A 125 -5.25 33.18 0.38
C HIS A 125 -5.31 34.71 0.39
N ASP A 126 -5.16 35.25 1.60
CA ASP A 126 -5.09 36.67 1.91
C ASP A 126 -3.92 37.32 1.14
N CYS A 127 -4.25 38.12 0.13
CA CYS A 127 -3.41 39.19 -0.38
C CYS A 127 -4.24 40.47 -0.26
N GLY A 128 -3.75 41.38 0.58
CA GLY A 128 -4.52 42.49 1.12
C GLY A 128 -5.08 43.49 0.11
N GLY A 129 -6.14 44.16 0.56
CA GLY A 129 -6.58 45.46 0.08
C GLY A 129 -7.39 45.44 -1.21
N TYR A 130 -8.70 45.70 -1.11
CA TYR A 130 -9.33 46.95 -1.56
C TYR A 130 -10.86 46.78 -1.47
N LEU A 131 -11.45 47.53 -0.53
CA LEU A 131 -12.88 47.74 -0.39
C LEU A 131 -13.46 48.44 -1.63
N GLY A 132 -14.62 47.99 -2.09
CA GLY A 132 -15.44 48.67 -3.10
C GLY A 132 -16.93 48.38 -2.91
N ASP A 133 -17.59 49.27 -2.17
CA ASP A 133 -19.01 49.64 -2.10
C ASP A 133 -20.12 48.57 -2.18
N ALA A 134 -20.65 48.21 -1.01
CA ALA A 134 -21.98 47.63 -0.86
C ALA A 134 -23.00 48.74 -0.53
N LEU A 135 -24.10 48.83 -1.30
CA LEU A 135 -25.29 49.63 -0.94
C LEU A 135 -26.24 48.81 -0.03
N PRO A 136 -27.03 49.46 0.87
CA PRO A 136 -27.73 48.77 1.95
C PRO A 136 -29.04 48.08 1.52
N ARG A 137 -29.27 46.93 2.17
CA ARG A 137 -30.50 46.13 2.11
C ARG A 137 -31.68 46.85 2.76
N SER A 138 -32.47 47.60 2.00
CA SER A 138 -33.85 47.89 2.43
C SER A 138 -34.73 48.32 1.27
N LYS A 139 -35.60 47.40 0.83
CA LYS A 139 -36.98 47.56 0.29
C LYS A 139 -37.24 46.51 -0.80
N LEU A 140 -37.88 45.41 -0.42
CA LEU A 140 -38.86 44.62 -1.19
C LEU A 140 -39.19 43.32 -0.40
N PRO A 141 -40.46 43.03 -0.08
CA PRO A 141 -40.84 41.83 0.65
C PRO A 141 -41.11 40.66 -0.31
N GLY A 142 -40.56 39.48 0.02
CA GLY A 142 -40.95 38.19 -0.58
C GLY A 142 -40.04 37.70 -1.72
N LEU A 143 -38.83 37.25 -1.38
CA LEU A 143 -38.02 36.23 -2.08
C LEU A 143 -36.64 36.19 -1.40
N LYS A 144 -36.41 35.20 -0.52
CA LYS A 144 -35.08 34.90 0.04
C LYS A 144 -34.47 33.76 -0.78
N SER A 145 -33.18 33.92 -1.11
CA SER A 145 -32.24 33.00 -1.77
C SER A 145 -32.28 32.88 -3.31
N LEU A 146 -31.70 33.86 -3.99
CA LEU A 146 -30.93 33.64 -5.22
C LEU A 146 -29.45 33.70 -4.84
N ARG A 147 -28.70 32.61 -5.04
CA ARG A 147 -27.22 32.61 -5.02
C ARG A 147 -26.70 32.64 -6.46
N THR A 148 -25.66 33.41 -6.64
CA THR A 148 -24.98 33.78 -7.89
C THR A 148 -24.30 32.61 -8.59
N THR A 149 -24.56 32.45 -9.89
CA THR A 149 -23.76 31.63 -10.82
C THR A 149 -22.48 32.39 -11.22
N ARG A 150 -21.30 31.79 -11.08
CA ARG A 150 -20.03 32.42 -11.51
C ARG A 150 -19.84 32.30 -13.03
N THR A 151 -19.47 33.40 -13.68
CA THR A 151 -19.02 33.49 -15.08
C THR A 151 -17.51 33.22 -15.19
N LEU A 152 -17.08 32.52 -16.24
CA LEU A 152 -15.67 32.31 -16.58
C LEU A 152 -14.97 33.67 -16.75
N LYS A 153 -13.99 33.97 -15.88
CA LYS A 153 -13.02 35.05 -16.08
C LYS A 153 -11.76 34.52 -16.74
N GLU A 154 -11.04 35.43 -17.40
CA GLU A 154 -9.87 35.14 -18.25
C GLU A 154 -8.80 34.31 -17.51
N ARG A 155 -8.44 33.17 -18.12
CA ARG A 155 -7.49 32.13 -17.70
C ARG A 155 -8.05 31.04 -16.79
N MET A 156 -8.57 29.99 -17.42
CA MET A 156 -8.74 28.68 -16.81
C MET A 156 -8.45 27.60 -17.88
N VAL A 157 -7.56 26.66 -17.55
CA VAL A 157 -7.23 25.47 -18.37
C VAL A 157 -8.30 24.40 -18.10
N ILE A 158 -8.80 23.76 -19.16
CA ILE A 158 -9.93 22.80 -19.10
C ILE A 158 -9.41 21.39 -19.39
N THR A 159 -9.57 20.49 -18.42
CA THR A 159 -9.36 19.03 -18.54
C THR A 159 -10.70 18.34 -18.82
N ILE A 160 -10.75 17.38 -19.75
CA ILE A 160 -11.93 16.54 -20.02
C ILE A 160 -11.47 15.09 -20.21
N GLU A 161 -11.98 14.19 -19.36
CA GLU A 161 -11.70 12.75 -19.38
C GLU A 161 -12.82 11.93 -20.05
N PRO A 162 -12.49 10.82 -20.77
CA PRO A 162 -13.45 9.78 -21.15
C PRO A 162 -13.35 8.54 -20.25
N GLY A 163 -14.42 8.21 -19.50
CA GLY A 163 -14.58 6.90 -18.84
C GLY A 163 -15.47 5.96 -19.66
N CYS A 164 -14.99 4.75 -19.98
CA CYS A 164 -15.77 3.65 -20.56
C CYS A 164 -15.67 2.40 -19.66
N TYR A 165 -16.72 2.13 -18.87
CA TYR A 165 -16.88 0.85 -18.17
C TYR A 165 -18.36 0.47 -18.04
N PHE A 166 -18.98 -0.16 -19.04
CA PHE A 166 -20.35 -0.70 -18.88
C PHE A 166 -20.64 -1.80 -19.91
N ILE A 167 -20.36 -3.07 -19.57
CA ILE A 167 -20.97 -4.24 -20.25
C ILE A 167 -21.40 -5.31 -19.25
N ASP A 168 -20.66 -5.57 -18.16
CA ASP A 168 -20.97 -6.72 -17.29
C ASP A 168 -22.11 -6.47 -16.28
N THR A 169 -22.30 -5.23 -15.81
CA THR A 169 -23.39 -4.87 -14.87
C THR A 169 -24.79 -4.95 -15.50
N LEU A 170 -24.87 -4.92 -16.84
CA LEU A 170 -26.12 -4.96 -17.60
C LEU A 170 -26.71 -6.37 -17.71
N LEU A 171 -25.87 -7.41 -17.58
CA LEU A 171 -26.32 -8.80 -17.65
C LEU A 171 -26.96 -9.26 -16.33
N ASP A 172 -26.45 -8.83 -15.17
CA ASP A 172 -26.97 -9.22 -13.86
C ASP A 172 -28.32 -8.57 -13.52
N ALA A 173 -28.57 -7.35 -14.01
CA ALA A 173 -29.85 -6.66 -13.83
C ALA A 173 -31.00 -7.33 -14.62
N ALA A 174 -30.69 -7.98 -15.75
CA ALA A 174 -31.68 -8.65 -16.60
C ALA A 174 -32.18 -9.98 -16.00
N PHE A 175 -31.44 -10.60 -15.07
CA PHE A 175 -31.79 -11.90 -14.48
C PHE A 175 -32.73 -11.83 -13.27
N LYS A 176 -32.96 -10.65 -12.69
CA LYS A 176 -33.74 -10.49 -11.45
C LYS A 176 -35.17 -10.00 -11.64
N ASP A 177 -35.60 -9.70 -12.86
CA ASP A 177 -36.98 -9.32 -13.19
C ASP A 177 -37.66 -10.37 -14.08
N PRO A 178 -38.62 -11.15 -13.56
CA PRO A 178 -39.39 -12.12 -14.35
C PRO A 178 -40.17 -11.51 -15.53
N LYS A 179 -40.39 -10.18 -15.54
CA LYS A 179 -41.07 -9.48 -16.64
C LYS A 179 -40.12 -9.14 -17.80
N LEU A 180 -38.81 -9.02 -17.57
CA LEU A 180 -37.82 -8.73 -18.62
C LEU A 180 -37.37 -9.97 -19.40
N ALA A 181 -37.51 -11.16 -18.80
CA ALA A 181 -37.16 -12.44 -19.44
C ALA A 181 -37.99 -12.78 -20.70
N LYS A 182 -39.15 -12.14 -20.90
CA LYS A 182 -40.03 -12.37 -22.06
C LYS A 182 -39.59 -11.67 -23.35
N PHE A 183 -38.63 -10.74 -23.30
CA PHE A 183 -38.23 -9.94 -24.47
C PHE A 183 -36.90 -10.34 -25.13
N LEU A 184 -36.16 -11.33 -24.60
CA LEU A 184 -34.87 -11.78 -25.15
C LEU A 184 -34.93 -13.03 -26.06
N VAL A 185 -36.11 -13.43 -26.54
CA VAL A 185 -36.26 -14.64 -27.39
C VAL A 185 -36.60 -14.35 -28.86
N LYS A 186 -36.50 -13.10 -29.35
CA LYS A 186 -36.83 -12.84 -30.76
C LYS A 186 -36.00 -11.72 -31.40
N ALA A 187 -34.75 -12.04 -31.70
CA ALA A 187 -33.98 -11.37 -32.73
C ALA A 187 -33.32 -12.45 -33.63
N GLU A 188 -33.97 -12.71 -34.76
CA GLU A 188 -33.54 -13.53 -35.91
C GLU A 188 -32.03 -13.33 -36.20
N ILE A 189 -31.15 -14.35 -36.28
CA ILE A 189 -31.21 -15.59 -37.06
C ILE A 189 -31.99 -15.42 -38.36
N ASP A 190 -31.48 -14.58 -39.27
CA ASP A 190 -31.49 -14.81 -40.74
C ASP A 190 -31.02 -13.57 -41.54
N LYS A 191 -29.73 -13.23 -41.45
CA LYS A 191 -29.08 -12.39 -42.48
C LYS A 191 -27.72 -12.91 -42.96
N TYR A 192 -27.50 -14.22 -42.82
CA TYR A 192 -26.47 -14.96 -43.54
C TYR A 192 -27.06 -16.24 -44.11
N ARG A 193 -27.71 -16.15 -45.28
CA ARG A 193 -27.92 -17.29 -46.18
C ARG A 193 -28.11 -16.79 -47.61
N GLY A 194 -26.98 -16.54 -48.25
CA GLY A 194 -26.85 -16.42 -49.68
C GLY A 194 -25.58 -17.14 -50.10
N GLN A 195 -25.68 -18.46 -50.30
CA GLN A 195 -25.05 -19.27 -51.37
C GLN A 195 -25.11 -20.77 -50.99
N GLY A 196 -25.88 -21.53 -51.79
CA GLY A 196 -25.62 -22.95 -52.07
C GLY A 196 -26.18 -24.04 -51.13
N GLY A 197 -27.38 -24.53 -51.46
CA GLY A 197 -27.78 -25.95 -51.50
C GLY A 197 -27.52 -26.90 -50.32
N VAL A 198 -28.59 -27.36 -49.66
CA VAL A 198 -29.23 -28.68 -49.86
C VAL A 198 -30.34 -28.85 -48.79
N CYS A 199 -31.51 -29.28 -49.28
CA CYS A 199 -32.73 -29.56 -48.55
C CYS A 199 -32.58 -30.78 -47.62
N CYS A 200 -33.14 -30.74 -46.39
CA CYS A 200 -34.09 -31.75 -45.89
C CYS A 200 -34.59 -31.50 -44.45
N ARG A 201 -35.92 -31.31 -44.37
CA ARG A 201 -36.93 -31.76 -43.37
C ARG A 201 -36.63 -31.78 -41.86
N LEU A 202 -37.45 -30.98 -41.17
CA LEU A 202 -37.85 -31.11 -39.76
C LEU A 202 -38.36 -32.53 -39.42
N HIS A 203 -37.86 -33.07 -38.30
CA HIS A 203 -38.64 -33.94 -37.43
C HIS A 203 -38.41 -33.53 -35.96
N ALA A 204 -39.46 -33.03 -35.33
CA ALA A 204 -39.52 -32.86 -33.89
C ALA A 204 -39.58 -34.24 -33.21
N LYS A 205 -38.65 -34.52 -32.30
CA LYS A 205 -38.85 -35.47 -31.20
C LYS A 205 -38.21 -34.95 -29.92
N SER A 206 -39.07 -34.86 -28.91
CA SER A 206 -38.82 -34.76 -27.49
C SER A 206 -37.58 -35.51 -26.99
N SER A 207 -36.70 -34.82 -26.26
CA SER A 207 -36.01 -35.40 -25.10
C SER A 207 -35.55 -34.28 -24.16
N LEU A 208 -36.37 -34.07 -23.14
CA LEU A 208 -35.94 -33.59 -21.84
C LEU A 208 -34.88 -34.54 -21.27
N TRP A 209 -33.98 -33.99 -20.43
CA TRP A 209 -33.00 -34.67 -19.58
C TRP A 209 -31.75 -35.23 -20.27
N LYS A 210 -30.66 -34.43 -20.22
CA LYS A 210 -29.29 -34.79 -19.81
C LYS A 210 -28.29 -33.79 -20.40
N CYS A 211 -28.09 -32.66 -19.73
CA CYS A 211 -26.85 -31.90 -19.85
C CYS A 211 -26.74 -30.94 -18.67
N ASN A 212 -26.53 -31.48 -17.47
CA ASN A 212 -26.24 -30.65 -16.29
C ASN A 212 -25.25 -31.30 -15.31
N GLU A 213 -24.35 -32.16 -15.80
CA GLU A 213 -23.36 -32.84 -14.96
C GLU A 213 -21.92 -32.84 -15.51
N GLN A 214 -21.63 -32.17 -16.63
CA GLN A 214 -20.27 -32.15 -17.21
C GLN A 214 -19.54 -30.80 -17.17
N PHE A 215 -20.12 -29.76 -16.56
CA PHE A 215 -19.44 -28.48 -16.28
C PHE A 215 -19.12 -28.25 -14.79
N ARG A 216 -19.30 -29.25 -13.92
CA ARG A 216 -19.00 -29.16 -12.48
C ARG A 216 -17.66 -29.78 -12.05
N THR A 217 -16.82 -30.24 -12.99
CA THR A 217 -15.58 -30.96 -12.65
C THR A 217 -14.28 -30.23 -13.04
N TRP A 218 -14.32 -28.91 -13.25
CA TRP A 218 -13.11 -28.06 -13.34
C TRP A 218 -13.21 -26.81 -12.46
N SER A 219 -13.72 -26.95 -11.24
CA SER A 219 -13.43 -25.98 -10.17
C SER A 219 -12.44 -26.66 -9.24
N PRO A 220 -11.12 -26.43 -9.38
CA PRO A 220 -10.28 -26.60 -8.20
C PRO A 220 -10.86 -25.65 -7.17
N LEU A 221 -11.11 -26.16 -5.96
CA LEU A 221 -11.52 -25.39 -4.79
C LEU A 221 -10.76 -24.06 -4.77
N LEU A 222 -11.37 -23.00 -5.30
CA LEU A 222 -10.85 -21.64 -5.25
C LEU A 222 -11.04 -21.20 -3.79
N GLN A 223 -10.17 -21.68 -2.91
CA GLN A 223 -9.98 -20.99 -1.64
C GLN A 223 -9.62 -19.55 -2.02
N MET A 224 -10.47 -18.59 -1.64
CA MET A 224 -10.18 -17.18 -1.84
C MET A 224 -8.84 -16.88 -1.16
N SER A 225 -7.86 -16.52 -1.98
CA SER A 225 -6.48 -16.23 -1.59
C SER A 225 -6.12 -14.85 -2.12
N PHE A 226 -5.27 -14.13 -1.41
CA PHE A 226 -4.70 -12.90 -1.95
C PHE A 226 -3.66 -13.26 -3.01
N SER A 227 -3.77 -12.65 -4.20
CA SER A 227 -2.77 -12.74 -5.26
C SER A 227 -2.84 -11.48 -6.12
N ARG A 228 -1.70 -11.07 -6.68
CA ARG A 228 -1.58 -9.95 -7.62
C ARG A 228 -1.36 -10.44 -9.06
N GLY A 229 -1.62 -11.72 -9.31
CA GLY A 229 -1.46 -12.39 -10.61
C GLY A 229 -0.58 -13.63 -10.51
N ASN A 230 -0.54 -14.40 -11.59
CA ASN A 230 0.11 -15.72 -11.65
C ASN A 230 1.61 -15.73 -11.32
N ASN A 231 2.27 -14.57 -11.39
CA ASN A 231 3.70 -14.42 -11.15
C ASN A 231 4.01 -13.85 -9.75
N THR A 232 3.04 -13.87 -8.84
CA THR A 232 3.20 -13.40 -7.46
C THR A 232 2.78 -14.48 -6.47
N LEU A 233 3.29 -14.40 -5.24
CA LEU A 233 2.93 -15.35 -4.19
C LEU A 233 1.42 -15.35 -3.94
N THR A 234 0.81 -16.53 -3.90
CA THR A 234 -0.59 -16.66 -3.49
C THR A 234 -0.65 -16.84 -1.98
N VAL A 235 -1.21 -15.86 -1.26
CA VAL A 235 -1.34 -15.92 0.19
C VAL A 235 -2.70 -16.48 0.57
N SER A 236 -2.70 -17.65 1.23
CA SER A 236 -3.93 -18.28 1.68
C SER A 236 -4.56 -17.51 2.85
N VAL A 237 -5.88 -17.32 2.79
CA VAL A 237 -6.69 -16.77 3.89
C VAL A 237 -6.61 -17.59 5.18
N GLU A 238 -6.17 -18.86 5.08
CA GLU A 238 -5.92 -19.71 6.26
C GLU A 238 -4.89 -19.13 7.22
N LEU A 239 -3.99 -18.25 6.74
CA LEU A 239 -3.08 -17.48 7.59
C LEU A 239 -3.86 -16.73 8.68
N PHE A 240 -4.91 -16.01 8.29
CA PHE A 240 -5.69 -15.18 9.22
C PHE A 240 -6.62 -16.03 10.09
N VAL A 241 -7.11 -17.17 9.58
CA VAL A 241 -7.87 -18.15 10.38
C VAL A 241 -6.99 -18.72 11.50
N GLU A 242 -5.74 -19.07 11.19
CA GLU A 242 -4.75 -19.55 12.15
C GLU A 242 -4.46 -18.47 13.21
N ASN A 243 -4.25 -17.22 12.80
CA ASN A 243 -4.01 -16.11 13.71
C ASN A 243 -5.19 -15.86 14.68
N ARG A 244 -6.44 -15.85 14.20
CA ARG A 244 -7.62 -15.77 15.08
C ARG A 244 -7.68 -16.94 16.05
N THR A 245 -7.36 -18.15 15.58
CA THR A 245 -7.36 -19.36 16.42
C THR A 245 -6.31 -19.27 17.53
N ARG A 246 -5.11 -18.77 17.22
CA ARG A 246 -4.04 -18.50 18.19
C ARG A 246 -4.47 -17.46 19.22
N LEU A 247 -5.09 -16.36 18.77
CA LEU A 247 -5.61 -15.30 19.63
C LEU A 247 -6.68 -15.83 20.59
N VAL A 248 -7.68 -16.54 20.07
CA VAL A 248 -8.74 -17.17 20.86
C VAL A 248 -8.15 -18.13 21.91
N THR A 249 -7.19 -18.96 21.51
CA THR A 249 -6.53 -19.92 22.41
C THR A 249 -5.79 -19.22 23.55
N ALA A 250 -5.13 -18.10 23.27
CA ALA A 250 -4.47 -17.29 24.29
C ALA A 250 -5.48 -16.60 25.22
N LEU A 251 -6.51 -15.96 24.64
CA LEU A 251 -7.51 -15.19 25.39
C LEU A 251 -8.43 -16.06 26.25
N ARG A 252 -8.78 -17.28 25.83
CA ARG A 252 -9.60 -18.20 26.63
C ARG A 252 -9.03 -18.48 28.01
N LYS A 253 -7.70 -18.43 28.15
CA LYS A 253 -7.01 -18.68 29.42
C LYS A 253 -7.08 -17.50 30.39
N ILE A 254 -7.31 -16.29 29.88
CA ILE A 254 -7.18 -15.04 30.67
C ILE A 254 -8.47 -14.21 30.72
N ALA A 255 -9.32 -14.29 29.70
CA ALA A 255 -10.52 -13.48 29.53
C ALA A 255 -11.68 -14.29 28.87
N PRO A 256 -12.08 -15.45 29.43
CA PRO A 256 -13.24 -16.19 28.92
C PRO A 256 -14.54 -15.37 29.04
N GLY A 257 -15.50 -15.62 28.17
CA GLY A 257 -16.78 -14.90 28.10
C GLY A 257 -16.68 -13.48 27.54
N SER A 258 -15.56 -13.13 26.92
CA SER A 258 -15.32 -11.82 26.31
C SER A 258 -15.39 -11.87 24.79
N VAL A 259 -15.61 -10.72 24.17
CA VAL A 259 -15.57 -10.54 22.71
C VAL A 259 -14.52 -9.50 22.38
N VAL A 260 -13.58 -9.84 21.50
CA VAL A 260 -12.63 -8.88 20.90
C VAL A 260 -13.37 -8.04 19.86
N LEU A 261 -13.17 -6.73 19.86
CA LEU A 261 -13.62 -5.83 18.80
C LEU A 261 -12.45 -4.95 18.34
N LEU A 262 -12.16 -5.00 17.04
CA LEU A 262 -11.12 -4.23 16.36
C LEU A 262 -11.76 -3.33 15.29
N GLN A 263 -11.14 -2.18 15.06
CA GLN A 263 -11.48 -1.26 13.99
C GLN A 263 -10.35 -1.27 12.96
N GLY A 264 -10.70 -1.38 11.69
CA GLY A 264 -9.77 -1.25 10.57
C GLY A 264 -9.37 0.20 10.33
N GLY A 265 -8.36 0.37 9.49
CA GLY A 265 -7.90 1.64 8.98
C GLY A 265 -8.96 2.35 8.14
N ILE A 266 -8.82 3.67 8.11
CA ILE A 266 -9.70 4.61 7.42
C ILE A 266 -8.88 5.25 6.30
N GLU A 267 -9.49 5.48 5.14
CA GLU A 267 -8.86 6.19 4.03
C GLU A 267 -8.61 7.66 4.40
N LYS A 268 -7.48 8.22 3.94
CA LYS A 268 -7.07 9.58 4.28
C LYS A 268 -6.77 10.40 3.04
N ASN A 269 -7.32 11.60 3.03
CA ASN A 269 -7.04 12.60 2.01
C ASN A 269 -5.85 13.49 2.43
N ARG A 270 -5.26 14.17 1.45
CA ARG A 270 -4.25 15.20 1.66
C ARG A 270 -4.88 16.42 2.31
N TYR A 271 -4.72 16.52 3.62
CA TYR A 271 -5.25 17.64 4.41
C TYR A 271 -6.76 17.81 4.18
N ASN A 272 -7.19 18.92 3.60
CA ASN A 272 -8.60 19.24 3.33
C ASN A 272 -8.99 19.04 1.85
N THR A 273 -8.17 18.35 1.05
CA THR A 273 -8.49 18.06 -0.35
C THR A 273 -9.25 16.74 -0.51
N ASP A 274 -9.59 16.40 -1.75
CA ASP A 274 -10.20 15.14 -2.18
C ASP A 274 -9.19 14.15 -2.78
N ALA A 275 -7.90 14.50 -2.79
CA ALA A 275 -6.85 13.61 -3.26
C ALA A 275 -6.38 12.71 -2.11
N GLU A 276 -6.33 11.40 -2.34
CA GLU A 276 -5.70 10.44 -1.41
C GLU A 276 -4.26 10.89 -1.07
N ASP A 277 -3.90 10.83 0.21
CA ASP A 277 -2.54 11.15 0.65
C ASP A 277 -1.54 10.14 0.11
N LEU A 278 -1.79 8.88 0.45
CA LEU A 278 -1.07 7.70 0.02
C LEU A 278 -2.08 6.58 -0.26
N PRO A 279 -1.75 5.60 -1.13
CA PRO A 279 -2.60 4.44 -1.33
C PRO A 279 -2.93 3.75 0.00
N PHE A 280 -4.21 3.47 0.25
CA PHE A 280 -4.66 2.85 1.50
C PHE A 280 -3.86 1.58 1.86
N ARG A 281 -3.45 1.50 3.13
CA ARG A 281 -2.77 0.36 3.77
C ARG A 281 -3.48 0.12 5.10
N GLN A 282 -3.87 -1.14 5.35
CA GLN A 282 -4.65 -1.53 6.52
C GLN A 282 -3.92 -1.30 7.85
N GLU A 283 -4.65 -1.13 8.95
CA GLU A 283 -4.09 -1.16 10.31
C GLU A 283 -3.56 -2.58 10.65
N SER A 284 -2.35 -2.67 11.20
CA SER A 284 -1.59 -3.92 11.33
C SER A 284 -2.24 -4.97 12.22
N TYR A 285 -2.83 -4.61 13.37
CA TYR A 285 -3.49 -5.57 14.26
C TYR A 285 -4.81 -6.10 13.67
N PHE A 286 -5.57 -5.24 13.01
CA PHE A 286 -6.77 -5.59 12.27
C PHE A 286 -6.42 -6.52 11.10
N PHE A 287 -5.40 -6.16 10.32
CA PHE A 287 -4.92 -6.96 9.20
C PHE A 287 -4.41 -8.33 9.66
N TRP A 288 -3.61 -8.39 10.74
CA TRP A 288 -3.12 -9.65 11.31
C TRP A 288 -4.26 -10.61 11.66
N SER A 289 -5.38 -10.06 12.13
CA SER A 289 -6.55 -10.82 12.58
C SER A 289 -7.47 -11.24 11.42
N PHE A 290 -7.66 -10.40 10.40
CA PHE A 290 -8.70 -10.61 9.40
C PHE A 290 -8.22 -10.63 7.94
N GLY A 291 -7.05 -10.08 7.64
CA GLY A 291 -6.51 -10.00 6.28
C GLY A 291 -7.28 -9.09 5.33
N VAL A 292 -8.13 -8.20 5.87
CA VAL A 292 -9.03 -7.33 5.11
C VAL A 292 -8.27 -6.20 4.42
N HIS A 293 -8.56 -5.99 3.13
CA HIS A 293 -7.87 -5.00 2.29
C HIS A 293 -8.66 -3.70 2.14
N GLU A 294 -9.96 -3.73 2.39
CA GLU A 294 -10.85 -2.58 2.34
C GLU A 294 -10.75 -1.72 3.62
N SER A 295 -10.99 -0.41 3.47
CA SER A 295 -11.05 0.53 4.59
C SER A 295 -12.40 0.50 5.31
N ASP A 296 -12.46 1.08 6.50
CA ASP A 296 -13.70 1.36 7.25
C ASP A 296 -14.45 0.12 7.76
N PHE A 297 -13.75 -1.00 7.92
CA PHE A 297 -14.32 -2.22 8.49
C PHE A 297 -14.18 -2.25 10.00
N PHE A 298 -15.10 -2.93 10.68
CA PHE A 298 -14.87 -3.49 12.02
C PHE A 298 -14.81 -5.00 11.97
N GLY A 299 -14.26 -5.61 13.01
CA GLY A 299 -14.14 -7.05 13.12
C GLY A 299 -14.24 -7.49 14.58
N ALA A 300 -15.03 -8.52 14.84
CA ALA A 300 -15.23 -9.07 16.18
C ALA A 300 -14.88 -10.57 16.24
N ILE A 301 -14.38 -11.01 17.39
CA ILE A 301 -14.04 -12.42 17.65
C ILE A 301 -14.55 -12.79 19.04
N ASP A 302 -15.47 -13.74 19.11
CA ASP A 302 -15.92 -14.32 20.37
C ASP A 302 -14.83 -15.23 20.95
N VAL A 303 -14.37 -14.95 22.16
CA VAL A 303 -13.27 -15.72 22.77
C VAL A 303 -13.71 -17.14 23.13
N ASP A 304 -14.98 -17.35 23.49
CA ASP A 304 -15.43 -18.68 23.93
C ASP A 304 -15.61 -19.63 22.77
N SER A 305 -16.34 -19.23 21.72
CA SER A 305 -16.59 -20.08 20.55
C SER A 305 -15.51 -19.98 19.47
N GLY A 306 -14.75 -18.89 19.43
CA GLY A 306 -13.84 -18.56 18.33
C GLY A 306 -14.54 -17.96 17.11
N LYS A 307 -15.86 -17.71 17.22
CA LYS A 307 -16.67 -17.18 16.12
C LYS A 307 -16.26 -15.75 15.77
N SER A 308 -16.01 -15.54 14.49
CA SER A 308 -15.52 -14.30 13.90
C SER A 308 -16.55 -13.62 13.03
N CYS A 309 -16.63 -12.29 13.11
CA CYS A 309 -17.59 -11.48 12.37
C CYS A 309 -16.91 -10.25 11.78
N LEU A 310 -17.24 -9.89 10.53
CA LEU A 310 -16.85 -8.61 9.92
C LEU A 310 -18.04 -7.66 9.81
N PHE A 311 -17.76 -6.37 9.88
CA PHE A 311 -18.73 -5.30 9.69
C PHE A 311 -18.26 -4.34 8.59
N PRO A 312 -18.48 -4.66 7.30
CA PRO A 312 -18.22 -3.75 6.18
C PRO A 312 -19.15 -2.53 6.21
N PRO A 313 -18.74 -1.36 5.69
CA PRO A 313 -19.62 -0.20 5.59
C PRO A 313 -20.78 -0.45 4.61
N ILE A 314 -21.92 0.22 4.85
CA ILE A 314 -22.99 0.31 3.85
C ILE A 314 -22.56 1.36 2.82
N LEU A 315 -22.30 0.91 1.59
CA LEU A 315 -21.89 1.78 0.49
C LEU A 315 -23.12 2.35 -0.25
N ASP A 316 -23.05 3.62 -0.63
CA ASP A 316 -24.07 4.25 -1.48
C ASP A 316 -24.08 3.61 -2.88
N PRO A 317 -25.25 3.49 -3.56
CA PRO A 317 -25.30 2.94 -4.91
C PRO A 317 -24.39 3.64 -5.93
N SER A 318 -24.01 4.91 -5.72
CA SER A 318 -23.04 5.64 -6.53
C SER A 318 -21.62 5.06 -6.45
N TYR A 319 -21.26 4.32 -5.41
CA TYR A 319 -19.97 3.60 -5.32
C TYR A 319 -19.75 2.67 -6.53
N ALA A 320 -20.83 2.07 -7.04
CA ALA A 320 -20.81 1.23 -8.26
C ALA A 320 -20.37 1.98 -9.53
N ILE A 321 -20.43 3.30 -9.51
CA ILE A 321 -20.06 4.19 -10.61
C ILE A 321 -18.61 4.66 -10.46
N TRP A 322 -18.23 5.06 -9.25
CA TRP A 322 -16.97 5.76 -8.99
C TRP A 322 -15.83 4.82 -8.62
N ASP A 323 -16.09 3.87 -7.71
CA ASP A 323 -15.03 3.17 -6.99
C ASP A 323 -14.98 1.67 -7.35
N GLY A 324 -16.14 1.07 -7.64
CA GLY A 324 -16.20 -0.29 -8.17
C GLY A 324 -17.39 -1.09 -7.67
N LYS A 325 -17.33 -2.41 -7.85
CA LYS A 325 -18.46 -3.30 -7.55
C LYS A 325 -18.85 -3.25 -6.07
N ILE A 326 -20.14 -3.03 -5.79
CA ILE A 326 -20.70 -3.21 -4.45
C ILE A 326 -20.87 -4.71 -4.19
N HIS A 327 -20.13 -5.22 -3.20
CA HIS A 327 -20.11 -6.63 -2.84
C HIS A 327 -21.15 -6.96 -1.77
N THR A 328 -21.55 -8.24 -1.68
CA THR A 328 -22.52 -8.73 -0.68
C THR A 328 -21.83 -9.24 0.58
N GLU A 329 -22.59 -9.39 1.68
CA GLU A 329 -22.09 -10.03 2.91
C GLU A 329 -21.53 -11.43 2.64
N SER A 330 -22.19 -12.21 1.76
CA SER A 330 -21.73 -13.55 1.37
C SER A 330 -20.36 -13.52 0.68
N PHE A 331 -20.09 -12.49 -0.12
CA PHE A 331 -18.80 -12.31 -0.77
C PHE A 331 -17.69 -12.10 0.27
N PHE A 332 -17.88 -11.16 1.21
CA PHE A 332 -16.88 -10.90 2.24
C PHE A 332 -16.69 -12.10 3.17
N LYS A 333 -17.78 -12.82 3.47
CA LYS A 333 -17.74 -14.04 4.27
C LYS A 333 -16.84 -15.10 3.64
N GLU A 334 -17.02 -15.34 2.34
CA GLU A 334 -16.22 -16.31 1.58
C GLU A 334 -14.78 -15.84 1.39
N LYS A 335 -14.58 -14.55 1.04
CA LYS A 335 -13.26 -13.93 0.82
C LYS A 335 -12.36 -14.02 2.04
N TYR A 336 -12.90 -13.72 3.23
CA TYR A 336 -12.13 -13.61 4.49
C TYR A 336 -12.26 -14.81 5.44
N LYS A 337 -13.03 -15.84 5.04
CA LYS A 337 -13.33 -17.04 5.84
C LYS A 337 -13.70 -16.69 7.28
N VAL A 338 -14.67 -15.79 7.43
CA VAL A 338 -15.28 -15.45 8.71
C VAL A 338 -16.63 -16.14 8.85
N ASP A 339 -17.14 -16.25 10.07
CA ASP A 339 -18.38 -16.97 10.35
C ASP A 339 -19.63 -16.16 10.00
N GLU A 340 -19.56 -14.84 10.21
CA GLU A 340 -20.63 -13.89 9.96
C GLU A 340 -20.10 -12.60 9.32
N VAL A 341 -20.96 -11.93 8.57
CA VAL A 341 -20.73 -10.58 8.06
C VAL A 341 -22.05 -9.83 8.22
N HIS A 342 -22.01 -8.63 8.78
CA HIS A 342 -23.17 -7.74 8.90
C HIS A 342 -22.79 -6.34 8.49
N PHE A 343 -23.46 -5.76 7.50
CA PHE A 343 -23.17 -4.37 7.15
C PHE A 343 -23.33 -3.41 8.34
N LEU A 344 -22.37 -2.50 8.47
CA LEU A 344 -22.23 -1.58 9.58
C LEU A 344 -23.35 -0.52 9.56
N ASN A 345 -24.40 -0.79 10.35
CA ASN A 345 -25.40 0.19 10.76
C ASN A 345 -25.25 0.48 12.26
N GLU A 346 -26.03 1.45 12.77
CA GLU A 346 -25.98 1.89 14.18
C GLU A 346 -26.13 0.77 15.22
N LYS A 347 -26.73 -0.37 14.87
CA LYS A 347 -27.00 -1.48 15.79
C LYS A 347 -26.25 -2.77 15.44
N ALA A 348 -25.49 -2.81 14.33
CA ALA A 348 -24.90 -4.04 13.84
C ALA A 348 -23.95 -4.69 14.87
N ILE A 349 -23.04 -3.88 15.43
CA ILE A 349 -22.08 -4.33 16.45
C ILE A 349 -22.82 -4.68 17.75
N SER A 350 -23.67 -3.79 18.27
CA SER A 350 -24.39 -4.02 19.53
C SER A 350 -25.31 -5.26 19.48
N ASN A 351 -26.04 -5.47 18.38
CA ASN A 351 -26.86 -6.68 18.17
C ASN A 351 -26.00 -7.96 18.14
N PHE A 352 -24.79 -7.90 17.60
CA PHE A 352 -23.86 -9.04 17.60
C PHE A 352 -23.39 -9.34 19.03
N LEU A 353 -22.95 -8.32 19.77
CA LEU A 353 -22.48 -8.45 21.15
C LEU A 353 -23.59 -8.96 22.10
N GLU A 354 -24.81 -8.44 21.98
CA GLU A 354 -25.98 -8.87 22.75
C GLU A 354 -26.37 -10.32 22.44
N ARG A 355 -26.35 -10.72 21.16
CA ARG A 355 -26.64 -12.10 20.74
C ARG A 355 -25.66 -13.10 21.35
N LEU A 356 -24.39 -12.72 21.46
CA LEU A 356 -23.35 -13.51 22.14
C LEU A 356 -23.43 -13.42 23.67
N LYS A 357 -24.27 -12.54 24.22
CA LYS A 357 -24.33 -12.22 25.66
C LYS A 357 -22.93 -11.86 26.19
N ALA A 358 -22.20 -11.05 25.43
CA ALA A 358 -20.84 -10.64 25.73
C ALA A 358 -20.77 -10.05 27.15
N LYS A 359 -20.02 -10.69 28.06
CA LYS A 359 -19.87 -10.21 29.44
C LYS A 359 -18.91 -9.03 29.52
N LYS A 360 -17.98 -8.98 28.58
CA LYS A 360 -16.92 -7.98 28.47
C LYS A 360 -16.52 -7.83 27.00
N VAL A 361 -16.23 -6.61 26.57
CA VAL A 361 -15.70 -6.31 25.24
C VAL A 361 -14.23 -5.90 25.38
N LEU A 362 -13.33 -6.63 24.73
CA LEU A 362 -11.91 -6.31 24.69
C LEU A 362 -11.65 -5.39 23.50
N LEU A 363 -11.22 -4.16 23.79
CA LEU A 363 -10.87 -3.16 22.79
C LEU A 363 -9.36 -3.00 22.73
N LEU A 364 -8.83 -2.76 21.53
CA LEU A 364 -7.40 -2.56 21.34
C LEU A 364 -7.01 -1.12 21.64
N ARG A 365 -6.34 -0.89 22.77
CA ARG A 365 -5.52 0.31 22.98
C ARG A 365 -4.06 -0.11 22.99
N ALA A 366 -3.26 0.40 22.06
CA ALA A 366 -1.88 -0.05 21.86
C ALA A 366 -0.89 1.12 21.89
N GLU A 367 0.00 1.13 22.87
CA GLU A 367 1.11 2.09 22.93
C GLU A 367 2.32 1.50 22.19
N ASN A 368 2.79 2.18 21.14
CA ASN A 368 3.91 1.72 20.35
C ASN A 368 5.23 2.24 20.96
N THR A 369 6.14 1.33 21.29
CA THR A 369 7.38 1.63 22.03
C THR A 369 8.49 2.29 21.20
N ASP A 370 8.28 2.43 19.90
CA ASP A 370 9.22 3.07 18.97
C ASP A 370 8.79 4.50 18.59
N SER A 371 7.50 4.70 18.31
CA SER A 371 6.94 6.02 17.97
C SER A 371 6.43 6.80 19.18
N GLY A 372 6.13 6.13 20.30
CA GLY A 372 5.43 6.72 21.44
C GLY A 372 3.94 7.03 21.17
N ASN A 373 3.44 6.71 19.98
CA ASN A 373 2.04 6.91 19.63
C ASN A 373 1.15 5.86 20.29
N VAL A 374 -0.08 6.26 20.59
CA VAL A 374 -1.14 5.37 21.08
C VAL A 374 -2.17 5.19 19.97
N LEU A 375 -2.42 3.92 19.62
CA LEU A 375 -3.63 3.54 18.88
C LEU A 375 -4.79 3.56 19.87
N GLU A 376 -5.72 4.48 19.67
CA GLU A 376 -6.89 4.64 20.54
C GLU A 376 -7.93 3.53 20.27
N PRO A 377 -8.67 3.12 21.30
CA PRO A 377 -9.63 2.03 21.19
C PRO A 377 -10.80 2.37 20.25
N PRO A 378 -11.41 1.37 19.60
CA PRO A 378 -12.57 1.58 18.76
C PRO A 378 -13.71 2.33 19.47
N GLU A 379 -14.33 3.25 18.74
CA GLU A 379 -15.60 3.86 19.11
C GLU A 379 -16.73 3.28 18.27
N PHE A 380 -17.85 2.95 18.92
CA PHE A 380 -19.03 2.41 18.26
C PHE A 380 -20.32 2.78 19.01
N PRO A 381 -21.46 2.94 18.31
CA PRO A 381 -22.72 3.28 18.96
C PRO A 381 -23.18 2.22 19.97
N GLY A 382 -23.56 2.63 21.17
CA GLY A 382 -24.03 1.74 22.24
C GLY A 382 -22.92 1.14 23.10
N LYS A 383 -21.65 1.54 22.90
CA LYS A 383 -20.48 1.08 23.67
C LYS A 383 -20.68 1.20 25.19
N GLU A 384 -21.37 2.24 25.65
CA GLU A 384 -21.70 2.50 27.05
C GLU A 384 -22.59 1.43 27.71
N SER A 385 -23.26 0.60 26.91
CA SER A 385 -24.08 -0.52 27.41
C SER A 385 -23.26 -1.77 27.72
N PHE A 386 -21.96 -1.76 27.44
CA PHE A 386 -21.06 -2.90 27.61
C PHE A 386 -19.95 -2.62 28.61
N ASN A 387 -19.52 -3.66 29.32
CA ASN A 387 -18.30 -3.61 30.14
C ASN A 387 -17.07 -3.69 29.22
N VAL A 388 -16.27 -2.63 29.15
CA VAL A 388 -15.15 -2.50 28.21
C VAL A 388 -13.81 -2.66 28.94
N ASP A 389 -12.88 -3.38 28.31
CA ASP A 389 -11.49 -3.55 28.77
C ASP A 389 -10.52 -3.21 27.64
N VAL A 390 -9.64 -2.24 27.89
CA VAL A 390 -8.67 -1.72 26.92
C VAL A 390 -7.24 -2.20 27.19
N ASN A 391 -7.00 -2.92 28.29
CA ASN A 391 -5.65 -3.23 28.76
C ASN A 391 -5.24 -4.67 28.43
N THR A 392 -6.21 -5.59 28.40
CA THR A 392 -5.92 -7.03 28.23
C THR A 392 -5.45 -7.40 26.82
N LEU A 393 -5.98 -6.74 25.78
CA LEU A 393 -5.85 -7.22 24.41
C LEU A 393 -4.46 -6.95 23.79
N TYR A 394 -3.90 -5.76 24.00
CA TYR A 394 -2.63 -5.36 23.36
C TYR A 394 -1.46 -6.29 23.70
N PRO A 395 -1.16 -6.62 24.98
CA PRO A 395 -0.03 -7.49 25.30
C PRO A 395 -0.14 -8.87 24.65
N VAL A 396 -1.36 -9.40 24.50
CA VAL A 396 -1.61 -10.70 23.89
C VAL A 396 -1.40 -10.65 22.38
N LEU A 397 -2.00 -9.67 21.70
CA LEU A 397 -1.85 -9.51 20.24
C LEU A 397 -0.39 -9.25 19.86
N ALA A 398 0.28 -8.34 20.57
CA ALA A 398 1.67 -8.02 20.32
C ALA A 398 2.56 -9.26 20.52
N GLU A 399 2.38 -10.02 21.61
CA GLU A 399 3.15 -11.24 21.84
C GLU A 399 2.92 -12.30 20.76
N LEU A 400 1.69 -12.45 20.26
CA LEU A 400 1.41 -13.38 19.15
C LEU A 400 2.06 -12.94 17.83
N ARG A 401 2.11 -11.64 17.55
CA ARG A 401 2.79 -11.07 16.37
C ARG A 401 4.32 -11.20 16.41
N VAL A 402 4.92 -11.25 17.61
CA VAL A 402 6.36 -11.48 17.77
C VAL A 402 6.78 -12.83 17.17
N PHE A 403 5.94 -13.86 17.27
CA PHE A 403 6.21 -15.22 16.80
C PHE A 403 5.46 -15.53 15.51
N LYS A 404 6.20 -15.67 14.40
CA LYS A 404 5.61 -15.87 13.07
C LYS A 404 5.23 -17.33 12.85
N THR A 405 4.04 -17.55 12.30
CA THR A 405 3.58 -18.84 11.76
C THR A 405 4.32 -19.17 10.48
N ASP A 406 4.24 -20.43 10.02
CA ASP A 406 4.86 -20.82 8.75
C ASP A 406 4.26 -20.07 7.56
N ARG A 407 2.96 -19.76 7.63
CA ARG A 407 2.25 -18.97 6.63
C ARG A 407 2.72 -17.52 6.62
N GLU A 408 2.95 -16.90 7.78
CA GLU A 408 3.52 -15.55 7.86
C GLU A 408 4.95 -15.53 7.29
N LEU A 409 5.78 -16.51 7.64
CA LEU A 409 7.14 -16.62 7.14
C LEU A 409 7.20 -16.84 5.62
N GLU A 410 6.24 -17.54 5.02
CA GLU A 410 6.15 -17.67 3.56
C GLU A 410 5.99 -16.30 2.88
N VAL A 411 5.13 -15.43 3.41
CA VAL A 411 4.94 -14.08 2.87
C VAL A 411 6.19 -13.22 3.06
N MET A 412 6.80 -13.28 4.25
CA MET A 412 8.02 -12.51 4.56
C MET A 412 9.20 -12.94 3.68
N ARG A 413 9.42 -14.24 3.48
CA ARG A 413 10.46 -14.73 2.56
C ARG A 413 10.25 -14.23 1.13
N TYR A 414 9.00 -14.18 0.67
CA TYR A 414 8.70 -13.63 -0.64
C TYR A 414 8.97 -12.12 -0.70
N ALA A 415 8.58 -11.35 0.33
CA ALA A 415 8.90 -9.93 0.41
C ALA A 415 10.42 -9.68 0.37
N SER A 416 11.22 -10.40 1.19
CA SER A 416 12.68 -10.30 1.19
C SER A 416 13.31 -10.78 -0.13
N LYS A 417 12.71 -11.78 -0.81
CA LYS A 417 13.12 -12.18 -2.16
C LYS A 417 12.93 -11.04 -3.16
N ILE A 418 11.79 -10.35 -3.14
CA ILE A 418 11.54 -9.20 -4.01
C ILE A 418 12.49 -8.05 -3.68
N ALA A 419 12.71 -7.76 -2.39
CA ALA A 419 13.68 -6.77 -1.93
C ALA A 419 15.08 -7.06 -2.49
N SER A 420 15.50 -8.33 -2.42
CA SER A 420 16.81 -8.80 -2.89
C SER A 420 17.00 -8.60 -4.39
N GLU A 421 15.99 -8.94 -5.20
CA GLU A 421 16.03 -8.71 -6.66
C GLU A 421 16.03 -7.21 -7.00
N ALA A 422 15.28 -6.40 -6.25
CA ALA A 422 15.24 -4.95 -6.45
C ALA A 422 16.56 -4.27 -6.05
N HIS A 423 17.21 -4.71 -4.97
CA HIS A 423 18.58 -4.28 -4.61
C HIS A 423 19.60 -4.67 -5.66
N ARG A 424 19.54 -5.91 -6.18
CA ARG A 424 20.38 -6.36 -7.30
C ARG A 424 20.18 -5.50 -8.54
N ALA A 425 18.94 -5.14 -8.87
CA ALA A 425 18.64 -4.23 -9.98
C ALA A 425 19.27 -2.84 -9.77
N ALA A 426 19.08 -2.25 -8.58
CA ALA A 426 19.66 -0.95 -8.23
C ALA A 426 21.21 -0.98 -8.24
N MET A 427 21.83 -1.99 -7.63
CA MET A 427 23.27 -2.19 -7.60
C MET A 427 23.85 -2.40 -9.00
N LYS A 428 23.14 -3.12 -9.88
CA LYS A 428 23.56 -3.26 -11.28
C LYS A 428 23.47 -1.95 -12.04
N ALA A 429 22.40 -1.20 -11.80
CA ALA A 429 22.12 0.00 -12.55
C ALA A 429 22.97 1.19 -12.12
N VAL A 430 23.43 1.26 -10.87
CA VAL A 430 24.13 2.45 -10.36
C VAL A 430 25.39 2.80 -11.17
N ARG A 431 25.61 4.09 -11.40
CA ARG A 431 26.84 4.65 -11.96
C ARG A 431 26.97 6.12 -11.58
N ALA A 432 28.20 6.63 -11.58
CA ALA A 432 28.46 8.06 -11.38
C ALA A 432 27.68 8.92 -12.39
N GLY A 433 27.17 10.06 -11.93
CA GLY A 433 26.40 11.02 -12.73
C GLY A 433 24.88 10.88 -12.64
N LEU A 434 24.39 9.77 -12.10
CA LEU A 434 22.97 9.61 -11.74
C LEU A 434 22.63 10.35 -10.45
N TYR A 435 21.34 10.35 -10.13
CA TYR A 435 20.79 10.79 -8.87
C TYR A 435 20.28 9.62 -8.05
N GLU A 436 20.35 9.79 -6.73
CA GLU A 436 19.85 8.86 -5.73
C GLU A 436 18.39 8.43 -5.97
N TYR A 437 17.48 9.39 -6.24
CA TYR A 437 16.06 9.10 -6.51
C TYR A 437 15.83 8.20 -7.73
N GLN A 438 16.78 8.14 -8.67
CA GLN A 438 16.67 7.26 -9.83
C GLN A 438 16.83 5.79 -9.41
N MET A 439 17.62 5.53 -8.36
CA MET A 439 17.78 4.19 -7.79
C MET A 439 16.58 3.81 -6.93
N GLU A 440 16.02 4.75 -6.15
CA GLU A 440 14.72 4.57 -5.48
C GLU A 440 13.61 4.23 -6.49
N SER A 441 13.53 4.97 -7.61
CA SER A 441 12.54 4.74 -8.66
C SER A 441 12.69 3.35 -9.29
N LEU A 442 13.92 2.93 -9.59
CA LEU A 442 14.20 1.59 -10.11
C LEU A 442 13.82 0.50 -9.11
N PHE A 443 14.18 0.66 -7.83
CA PHE A 443 13.83 -0.28 -6.77
C PHE A 443 12.31 -0.45 -6.66
N ARG A 444 11.56 0.66 -6.65
CA ARG A 444 10.09 0.68 -6.65
C ARG A 444 9.52 0.00 -7.88
N HIS A 445 10.06 0.30 -9.06
CA HIS A 445 9.66 -0.34 -10.31
C HIS A 445 9.82 -1.84 -10.21
N THR A 446 11.02 -2.34 -9.88
CA THR A 446 11.29 -3.78 -9.78
C THR A 446 10.37 -4.45 -8.75
N SER A 447 10.20 -3.84 -7.58
CA SER A 447 9.37 -4.38 -6.49
C SER A 447 7.90 -4.48 -6.86
N TYR A 448 7.34 -3.43 -7.48
CA TYR A 448 5.93 -3.40 -7.82
C TYR A 448 5.62 -4.14 -9.12
N TYR A 449 6.37 -3.86 -10.18
CA TYR A 449 6.11 -4.40 -11.52
C TYR A 449 6.29 -5.92 -11.56
N HIS A 450 7.35 -6.45 -10.95
CA HIS A 450 7.62 -7.90 -10.94
C HIS A 450 7.09 -8.61 -9.70
N GLY A 451 7.21 -7.98 -8.53
CA GLY A 451 6.85 -8.60 -7.25
C GLY A 451 5.40 -8.39 -6.82
N GLY A 452 4.68 -7.43 -7.42
CA GLY A 452 3.34 -7.05 -7.00
C GLY A 452 3.28 -6.25 -5.70
N CYS A 453 4.42 -5.79 -5.19
CA CYS A 453 4.52 -4.98 -3.96
C CYS A 453 4.14 -3.53 -4.27
N ARG A 454 2.86 -3.19 -4.13
CA ARG A 454 2.35 -1.82 -4.38
C ARG A 454 2.93 -0.79 -3.41
N HIS A 455 3.16 -1.22 -2.18
CA HIS A 455 3.64 -0.40 -1.09
C HIS A 455 5.10 -0.74 -0.76
N LEU A 456 5.80 0.26 -0.25
CA LEU A 456 7.07 0.07 0.44
C LEU A 456 6.82 -0.01 1.93
N ALA A 457 7.63 -0.78 2.66
CA ALA A 457 7.53 -0.89 4.10
C ALA A 457 7.91 0.43 4.82
N TYR A 458 8.75 1.25 4.18
CA TYR A 458 9.19 2.56 4.64
C TYR A 458 9.69 3.41 3.46
N THR A 459 9.97 4.70 3.70
CA THR A 459 10.57 5.58 2.69
C THR A 459 11.98 5.09 2.34
N CYS A 460 12.24 4.83 1.06
CA CYS A 460 13.55 4.40 0.58
C CYS A 460 14.67 5.39 0.98
N ILE A 461 15.75 4.85 1.52
CA ILE A 461 16.97 5.59 1.85
C ILE A 461 18.00 5.25 0.77
N ALA A 462 18.10 6.08 -0.27
CA ALA A 462 19.06 5.89 -1.36
C ALA A 462 20.24 6.85 -1.17
N ALA A 463 21.12 6.60 -0.21
CA ALA A 463 22.16 7.56 0.16
C ALA A 463 23.48 7.34 -0.58
N SER A 464 24.16 8.43 -0.98
CA SER A 464 25.48 8.40 -1.61
C SER A 464 26.48 9.38 -0.97
N GLY A 465 27.75 8.97 -0.90
CA GLY A 465 28.82 9.77 -0.29
C GLY A 465 28.52 10.07 1.17
N CYS A 466 28.70 11.33 1.61
CA CYS A 466 28.43 11.74 2.98
C CYS A 466 26.99 11.49 3.46
N ASN A 467 26.00 11.43 2.56
CA ASN A 467 24.61 11.15 2.96
C ASN A 467 24.46 9.76 3.59
N SER A 468 25.36 8.81 3.30
CA SER A 468 25.34 7.47 3.90
C SER A 468 25.65 7.44 5.41
N SER A 469 26.01 8.57 6.02
CA SER A 469 26.08 8.70 7.49
C SER A 469 24.80 9.30 8.12
N ILE A 470 23.80 9.64 7.32
CA ILE A 470 22.48 10.10 7.78
C ILE A 470 21.53 8.90 7.78
N LEU A 471 21.23 8.37 8.97
CA LEU A 471 20.65 7.03 9.11
C LEU A 471 19.30 6.84 8.42
N HIS A 472 18.40 7.83 8.51
CA HIS A 472 17.09 7.84 7.84
C HIS A 472 17.02 8.96 6.79
N TYR A 473 18.02 9.04 5.90
CA TYR A 473 18.00 9.92 4.73
C TYR A 473 16.84 9.57 3.77
N GLY A 474 16.51 10.40 2.77
CA GLY A 474 15.45 10.11 1.79
C GLY A 474 14.06 10.63 2.16
N HIS A 475 13.85 11.11 3.39
CA HIS A 475 12.62 11.80 3.76
C HIS A 475 12.46 13.15 3.04
N ALA A 476 11.29 13.78 3.15
CA ALA A 476 10.93 14.98 2.38
C ALA A 476 11.91 16.16 2.46
N ASN A 477 12.67 16.32 3.56
CA ASN A 477 13.64 17.42 3.71
C ASN A 477 15.07 17.02 3.27
N ALA A 478 15.25 15.79 2.82
CA ALA A 478 16.49 15.24 2.29
C ALA A 478 16.17 14.16 1.24
N PRO A 479 15.50 14.53 0.13
CA PRO A 479 14.60 13.65 -0.62
C PRO A 479 15.31 12.81 -1.71
N ASN A 480 16.46 12.21 -1.38
CA ASN A 480 17.26 11.42 -2.33
C ASN A 480 17.63 12.23 -3.60
N ASP A 481 17.99 13.50 -3.47
CA ASP A 481 18.21 14.42 -4.60
C ASP A 481 19.69 14.70 -4.92
N LYS A 482 20.63 14.06 -4.22
CA LYS A 482 22.06 14.23 -4.52
C LYS A 482 22.44 13.44 -5.75
N GLN A 483 23.26 14.06 -6.60
CA GLN A 483 23.95 13.37 -7.69
C GLN A 483 25.03 12.44 -7.10
N ILE A 484 25.01 11.15 -7.45
CA ILE A 484 26.02 10.19 -7.03
C ILE A 484 27.29 10.42 -7.86
N LYS A 485 28.43 10.54 -7.18
CA LYS A 485 29.72 10.87 -7.78
C LYS A 485 30.64 9.67 -7.86
N ASP A 486 31.63 9.74 -8.74
CA ASP A 486 32.71 8.76 -8.77
C ASP A 486 33.44 8.72 -7.42
N GLY A 487 33.73 7.51 -6.92
CA GLY A 487 34.33 7.29 -5.61
C GLY A 487 33.37 7.37 -4.40
N ASP A 488 32.11 7.77 -4.58
CA ASP A 488 31.12 7.71 -3.48
C ASP A 488 30.88 6.26 -3.04
N MET A 489 30.71 6.04 -1.73
CA MET A 489 29.97 4.88 -1.24
C MET A 489 28.48 5.15 -1.37
N CYS A 490 27.74 4.18 -1.88
CA CYS A 490 26.30 4.13 -1.79
C CYS A 490 25.90 3.26 -0.59
N LEU A 491 24.89 3.69 0.15
CA LEU A 491 24.19 2.93 1.18
C LEU A 491 22.70 3.02 0.85
N PHE A 492 22.17 1.92 0.35
CA PHE A 492 20.79 1.80 -0.09
C PHE A 492 20.04 0.90 0.88
N ASP A 493 19.17 1.51 1.67
CA ASP A 493 18.30 0.87 2.64
C ASP A 493 16.86 1.02 2.13
N MET A 494 16.33 -0.09 1.60
CA MET A 494 15.05 -0.11 0.89
C MET A 494 14.36 -1.48 1.03
N GLY A 495 13.07 -1.47 1.36
CA GLY A 495 12.29 -2.67 1.58
C GLY A 495 10.84 -2.53 1.08
N PRO A 496 10.34 -3.43 0.21
CA PRO A 496 8.93 -3.51 -0.12
C PRO A 496 8.11 -4.14 1.02
N GLU A 497 6.80 -3.96 0.98
CA GLU A 497 5.86 -4.85 1.68
C GLU A 497 5.00 -5.64 0.69
N TYR A 498 4.75 -6.92 1.00
CA TYR A 498 3.82 -7.76 0.25
C TYR A 498 2.70 -8.24 1.16
N ASN A 499 1.45 -7.94 0.79
CA ASN A 499 0.27 -8.24 1.61
C ASN A 499 0.43 -7.75 3.07
N CYS A 500 0.90 -6.51 3.23
CA CYS A 500 1.26 -5.86 4.50
C CYS A 500 2.44 -6.46 5.28
N TYR A 501 3.14 -7.50 4.80
CA TYR A 501 4.35 -8.02 5.46
C TYR A 501 5.58 -7.31 4.90
N ALA A 502 6.34 -6.69 5.79
CA ALA A 502 7.54 -5.92 5.47
C ALA A 502 8.75 -6.83 5.20
N SER A 503 9.68 -6.27 4.43
CA SER A 503 11.08 -6.68 4.37
C SER A 503 11.96 -5.45 4.59
N ASP A 504 13.17 -5.66 5.08
CA ASP A 504 14.12 -4.59 5.38
C ASP A 504 15.53 -5.03 5.02
N VAL A 505 16.12 -4.37 4.01
CA VAL A 505 17.40 -4.78 3.45
C VAL A 505 18.21 -3.54 3.14
N THR A 506 19.43 -3.51 3.67
CA THR A 506 20.43 -2.50 3.35
C THR A 506 21.60 -3.13 2.58
N THR A 507 21.97 -2.51 1.46
CA THR A 507 23.18 -2.82 0.70
C THR A 507 24.10 -1.60 0.63
N SER A 508 25.40 -1.82 0.85
CA SER A 508 26.43 -0.78 0.73
C SER A 508 27.46 -1.20 -0.33
N PHE A 509 27.79 -0.31 -1.26
CA PHE A 509 28.70 -0.62 -2.38
C PHE A 509 29.28 0.66 -3.01
N PRO A 510 30.44 0.60 -3.68
CA PRO A 510 31.03 1.75 -4.35
C PRO A 510 30.23 2.11 -5.61
N ALA A 511 29.93 3.40 -5.80
CA ALA A 511 29.13 3.89 -6.93
C ALA A 511 29.72 3.57 -8.31
N ASN A 512 31.04 3.33 -8.39
CA ASN A 512 31.77 2.99 -9.61
C ASN A 512 32.10 1.50 -9.73
N GLY A 513 31.61 0.67 -8.81
CA GLY A 513 31.82 -0.78 -8.81
C GLY A 513 33.21 -1.26 -8.36
N LYS A 514 34.05 -0.40 -7.79
CA LYS A 514 35.38 -0.76 -7.25
C LYS A 514 35.64 -0.14 -5.89
N PHE A 515 35.90 -0.97 -4.90
CA PHE A 515 36.19 -0.49 -3.55
C PHE A 515 37.61 0.05 -3.48
N THR A 516 37.77 1.24 -2.93
CA THR A 516 39.07 1.75 -2.46
C THR A 516 39.50 1.03 -1.18
N GLU A 517 40.79 1.08 -0.84
CA GLU A 517 41.29 0.44 0.38
C GLU A 517 40.62 0.98 1.66
N LYS A 518 40.35 2.30 1.72
CA LYS A 518 39.60 2.89 2.85
C LYS A 518 38.18 2.35 2.95
N GLN A 519 37.50 2.21 1.82
CA GLN A 519 36.14 1.65 1.79
C GLN A 519 36.15 0.18 2.21
N LYS A 520 37.12 -0.63 1.75
CA LYS A 520 37.26 -2.03 2.15
C LYS A 520 37.46 -2.21 3.65
N ILE A 521 38.25 -1.34 4.28
CA ILE A 521 38.48 -1.39 5.73
C ILE A 521 37.16 -1.27 6.50
N VAL A 522 36.37 -0.24 6.19
CA VAL A 522 35.09 0.01 6.88
C VAL A 522 34.07 -1.06 6.51
N TYR A 523 34.00 -1.42 5.23
CA TYR A 523 33.06 -2.42 4.73
C TYR A 523 33.26 -3.79 5.37
N ASN A 524 34.50 -4.28 5.41
CA ASN A 524 34.79 -5.58 6.00
C ASN A 524 34.61 -5.59 7.53
N ALA A 525 34.77 -4.46 8.20
CA ALA A 525 34.45 -4.35 9.63
C ALA A 525 32.96 -4.61 9.89
N VAL A 526 32.10 -4.01 9.06
CA VAL A 526 30.64 -4.19 9.16
C VAL A 526 30.21 -5.59 8.70
N LEU A 527 30.80 -6.11 7.62
CA LEU A 527 30.53 -7.46 7.13
C LEU A 527 30.87 -8.53 8.17
N GLU A 528 32.05 -8.45 8.81
CA GLU A 528 32.42 -9.40 9.85
C GLU A 528 31.51 -9.26 11.09
N ALA A 529 31.07 -8.05 11.43
CA ALA A 529 30.11 -7.85 12.52
C ALA A 529 28.75 -8.49 12.21
N ASN A 530 28.22 -8.30 10.99
CA ASN A 530 26.97 -8.92 10.54
C ASN A 530 27.08 -10.45 10.60
N GLN A 531 28.16 -11.02 10.03
CA GLN A 531 28.39 -12.47 10.03
C GLN A 531 28.60 -13.05 11.44
N ALA A 532 29.29 -12.32 12.32
CA ALA A 532 29.50 -12.74 13.71
C ALA A 532 28.19 -12.77 14.50
N VAL A 533 27.34 -11.75 14.34
CA VAL A 533 26.00 -11.70 14.95
C VAL A 533 25.13 -12.81 14.37
N PHE A 534 25.07 -12.96 13.05
CA PHE A 534 24.32 -14.02 12.39
C PHE A 534 24.73 -15.40 12.91
N LYS A 535 26.03 -15.69 13.01
CA LYS A 535 26.51 -16.96 13.56
C LYS A 535 26.13 -17.19 15.03
N ALA A 536 26.03 -16.12 15.83
CA ALA A 536 25.75 -16.18 17.26
C ALA A 536 24.25 -16.17 17.59
N ALA A 537 23.41 -15.60 16.73
CA ALA A 537 21.98 -15.41 16.96
C ALA A 537 21.23 -16.75 16.97
N LYS A 538 20.70 -17.12 18.13
CA LYS A 538 19.94 -18.37 18.34
C LYS A 538 19.08 -18.25 19.59
N PRO A 539 18.13 -19.16 19.83
CA PRO A 539 17.32 -19.15 21.04
C PRO A 539 18.18 -19.10 22.32
N GLY A 540 17.77 -18.28 23.28
CA GLY A 540 18.45 -18.12 24.57
C GLY A 540 19.51 -17.01 24.62
N VAL A 541 19.85 -16.39 23.48
CA VAL A 541 20.79 -15.26 23.43
C VAL A 541 20.04 -13.94 23.58
N ARG A 542 20.54 -13.01 24.40
CA ARG A 542 19.92 -11.69 24.56
C ARG A 542 20.35 -10.73 23.47
N TRP A 543 19.40 -9.95 22.93
CA TRP A 543 19.70 -9.04 21.82
C TRP A 543 20.71 -7.94 22.16
N THR A 544 20.73 -7.50 23.43
CA THR A 544 21.73 -6.56 23.93
C THR A 544 23.15 -7.11 23.79
N ASP A 545 23.35 -8.41 23.99
CA ASP A 545 24.67 -9.05 23.90
C ASP A 545 25.14 -9.13 22.45
N MET A 546 24.20 -9.28 21.51
CA MET A 546 24.51 -9.21 20.07
C MET A 546 24.95 -7.81 19.66
N HIS A 547 24.31 -6.76 20.18
CA HIS A 547 24.74 -5.38 19.93
C HIS A 547 26.18 -5.15 20.41
N LEU A 548 26.52 -5.61 21.62
CA LEU A 548 27.88 -5.52 22.15
C LEU A 548 28.89 -6.35 21.35
N LEU A 549 28.48 -7.54 20.86
CA LEU A 549 29.29 -8.36 19.97
C LEU A 549 29.62 -7.61 18.66
N SER A 550 28.62 -6.98 18.03
CA SER A 550 28.82 -6.18 16.83
C SER A 550 29.82 -5.04 17.07
N GLU A 551 29.62 -4.25 18.12
CA GLU A 551 30.52 -3.15 18.47
C GLU A 551 31.95 -3.64 18.70
N LYS A 552 32.12 -4.75 19.42
CA LYS A 552 33.42 -5.36 19.68
C LYS A 552 34.14 -5.75 18.40
N VAL A 553 33.43 -6.34 17.44
CA VAL A 553 34.00 -6.71 16.13
C VAL A 553 34.41 -5.46 15.35
N ILE A 554 33.53 -4.46 15.25
CA ILE A 554 33.81 -3.20 14.55
C ILE A 554 35.03 -2.50 15.17
N LEU A 555 35.08 -2.34 16.49
CA LEU A 555 36.21 -1.71 17.19
C LEU A 555 37.52 -2.49 16.99
N THR A 556 37.46 -3.81 16.89
CA THR A 556 38.64 -4.64 16.60
C THR A 556 39.21 -4.33 15.22
N HIS A 557 38.36 -4.14 14.21
CA HIS A 557 38.79 -3.72 12.88
C HIS A 557 39.32 -2.29 12.85
N LEU A 558 38.60 -1.35 13.47
CA LEU A 558 39.03 0.04 13.56
C LEU A 558 40.38 0.18 14.28
N LYS A 559 40.65 -0.66 15.29
CA LYS A 559 41.94 -0.73 15.98
C LYS A 559 43.05 -1.24 15.05
N LYS A 560 42.80 -2.32 14.29
CA LYS A 560 43.76 -2.85 13.30
C LYS A 560 44.11 -1.81 12.23
N ALA A 561 43.14 -0.99 11.83
CA ALA A 561 43.33 0.09 10.88
C ALA A 561 43.91 1.38 11.49
N GLY A 562 44.17 1.40 12.81
CA GLY A 562 44.79 2.54 13.50
C GLY A 562 43.86 3.73 13.77
N LEU A 563 42.54 3.58 13.59
CA LEU A 563 41.57 4.64 13.88
C LEU A 563 41.28 4.77 15.38
N VAL A 564 41.36 3.66 16.11
CA VAL A 564 41.21 3.62 17.57
C VAL A 564 42.39 2.89 18.22
N THR A 565 42.62 3.13 19.50
CA THR A 565 43.72 2.54 20.29
C THR A 565 43.24 2.15 21.69
N GLY A 566 44.03 1.36 22.42
CA GLY A 566 43.68 0.86 23.76
C GLY A 566 43.06 -0.54 23.76
N ASP A 567 42.56 -0.98 24.91
CA ASP A 567 41.93 -2.30 25.08
C ASP A 567 40.50 -2.33 24.52
N ILE A 568 40.11 -3.45 23.90
CA ILE A 568 38.79 -3.58 23.25
C ILE A 568 37.66 -3.57 24.28
N GLU A 569 37.81 -4.28 25.39
CA GLU A 569 36.77 -4.36 26.43
C GLU A 569 36.61 -3.02 27.14
N GLU A 570 37.71 -2.32 27.40
CA GLU A 570 37.66 -0.94 27.91
C GLU A 570 36.90 0.00 26.97
N MET A 571 37.12 -0.11 25.65
CA MET A 571 36.40 0.69 24.65
C MET A 571 34.91 0.37 24.61
N VAL A 572 34.53 -0.92 24.66
CA VAL A 572 33.12 -1.34 24.69
C VAL A 572 32.43 -0.84 25.96
N ASN A 573 33.08 -0.98 27.12
CA ASN A 573 32.56 -0.50 28.41
C ASN A 573 32.44 1.04 28.44
N ALA A 574 33.38 1.75 27.82
CA ALA A 574 33.31 3.20 27.66
C ALA A 574 32.30 3.66 26.59
N ARG A 575 31.65 2.73 25.87
CA ARG A 575 30.71 3.00 24.77
C ARG A 575 31.34 3.71 23.57
N VAL A 576 32.61 3.45 23.27
CA VAL A 576 33.28 3.98 22.06
C VAL A 576 32.59 3.49 20.78
N GLY A 577 32.05 2.27 20.78
CA GLY A 577 31.31 1.70 19.66
C GLY A 577 30.14 2.59 19.20
N ALA A 578 29.43 3.21 20.16
CA ALA A 578 28.30 4.09 19.87
C ALA A 578 28.67 5.40 19.16
N VAL A 579 29.96 5.76 19.10
CA VAL A 579 30.45 6.88 18.28
C VAL A 579 30.36 6.53 16.79
N PHE A 580 30.57 5.26 16.44
CA PHE A 580 30.59 4.76 15.07
C PHE A 580 29.32 4.00 14.68
N MET A 581 28.56 3.46 15.65
CA MET A 581 27.27 2.79 15.46
C MET A 581 26.24 3.33 16.47
N PRO A 582 25.64 4.52 16.20
CA PRO A 582 24.77 5.18 17.18
C PRO A 582 23.34 4.61 17.27
N HIS A 583 22.95 3.76 16.32
CA HIS A 583 21.64 3.09 16.30
C HIS A 583 21.69 1.71 16.96
N GLY A 584 20.51 1.11 17.17
CA GLY A 584 20.40 -0.28 17.63
C GLY A 584 20.91 -1.25 16.57
N LEU A 585 21.34 -2.46 16.98
CA LEU A 585 21.84 -3.48 16.04
C LEU A 585 20.76 -4.01 15.07
N GLY A 586 19.50 -3.83 15.42
CA GLY A 586 18.36 -4.33 14.67
C GLY A 586 17.13 -4.43 15.54
N HIS A 587 16.05 -4.89 14.93
CA HIS A 587 14.71 -4.83 15.49
C HIS A 587 13.82 -5.97 15.00
N LEU A 588 12.74 -6.22 15.74
CA LEU A 588 11.72 -7.14 15.26
C LEU A 588 11.11 -6.60 13.97
N ILE A 589 10.79 -7.51 13.04
CA ILE A 589 10.14 -7.19 11.76
C ILE A 589 8.98 -8.17 11.50
N GLY A 590 7.92 -7.70 10.85
CA GLY A 590 6.72 -8.48 10.57
C GLY A 590 5.76 -7.72 9.65
N LEU A 591 4.56 -7.42 10.13
CA LEU A 591 3.65 -6.53 9.40
C LEU A 591 4.16 -5.09 9.35
N ASP A 592 4.84 -4.66 10.41
CA ASP A 592 5.52 -3.37 10.46
C ASP A 592 7.02 -3.58 10.35
N VAL A 593 7.74 -2.66 9.69
CA VAL A 593 9.21 -2.73 9.57
C VAL A 593 9.87 -2.74 10.95
N HIS A 594 9.48 -1.80 11.81
CA HIS A 594 9.71 -1.83 13.25
C HIS A 594 8.51 -2.49 13.93
N ASP A 595 8.53 -3.82 14.03
CA ASP A 595 7.41 -4.61 14.54
C ASP A 595 7.23 -4.49 16.06
N CYS A 596 6.02 -4.76 16.51
CA CYS A 596 5.61 -4.58 17.90
C CYS A 596 6.27 -5.58 18.87
N GLY A 597 6.14 -5.31 20.18
CA GLY A 597 6.47 -6.26 21.23
C GLY A 597 7.94 -6.32 21.66
N GLY A 598 8.80 -5.43 21.18
CA GLY A 598 10.22 -5.37 21.52
C GLY A 598 10.52 -5.10 23.01
N TYR A 599 9.60 -4.46 23.73
CA TYR A 599 9.69 -4.19 25.17
C TYR A 599 8.60 -4.88 26.00
N LEU A 600 8.08 -6.00 25.49
CA LEU A 600 7.19 -6.90 26.21
C LEU A 600 7.90 -8.21 26.57
N GLY A 601 7.22 -9.09 27.30
CA GLY A 601 7.74 -10.40 27.66
C GLY A 601 8.93 -10.31 28.63
N ASP A 602 10.07 -10.87 28.23
CA ASP A 602 11.31 -10.93 29.03
C ASP A 602 12.31 -9.79 28.71
N ALA A 603 11.82 -8.74 28.03
CA ALA A 603 12.59 -7.53 27.77
C ALA A 603 13.07 -6.90 29.10
N LEU A 604 14.32 -6.44 29.10
CA LEU A 604 14.82 -5.54 30.13
C LEU A 604 14.40 -4.09 29.80
N PRO A 605 14.32 -3.19 30.81
CA PRO A 605 14.14 -1.78 30.56
C PRO A 605 15.15 -1.25 29.53
N ARG A 606 14.70 -0.31 28.69
CA ARG A 606 15.56 0.38 27.72
C ARG A 606 16.74 1.03 28.47
N SER A 607 17.95 0.80 27.97
CA SER A 607 19.16 1.39 28.54
C SER A 607 19.21 2.89 28.24
N GLU A 608 19.86 3.67 29.10
CA GLU A 608 20.16 5.09 28.84
C GLU A 608 21.54 5.28 28.20
N LEU A 609 22.33 4.20 28.06
CA LEU A 609 23.68 4.27 27.53
C LEU A 609 23.69 4.52 26.00
N PRO A 610 24.68 5.25 25.46
CA PRO A 610 24.86 5.44 24.02
C PRO A 610 24.88 4.12 23.23
N GLY A 611 24.23 4.13 22.06
CA GLY A 611 23.98 2.94 21.23
C GLY A 611 22.84 2.08 21.78
N LEU A 612 22.99 1.56 23.00
CA LEU A 612 22.01 0.65 23.63
C LEU A 612 20.63 1.27 23.83
N LYS A 613 20.54 2.57 24.08
CA LYS A 613 19.24 3.28 24.18
C LYS A 613 18.42 3.24 22.90
N SER A 614 19.09 3.08 21.76
CA SER A 614 18.50 3.04 20.42
C SER A 614 18.08 1.63 19.99
N LEU A 615 18.34 0.58 20.78
CA LEU A 615 17.82 -0.77 20.49
C LEU A 615 16.29 -0.75 20.48
N ARG A 616 15.65 -1.50 19.58
CA ARG A 616 14.18 -1.61 19.58
C ARG A 616 13.65 -2.82 20.35
N THR A 617 14.56 -3.67 20.82
CA THR A 617 14.24 -4.81 21.70
C THR A 617 15.43 -5.14 22.60
N THR A 618 15.13 -5.61 23.80
CA THR A 618 16.12 -6.16 24.75
C THR A 618 15.80 -7.60 25.14
N ARG A 619 14.89 -8.22 24.38
CA ARG A 619 14.40 -9.58 24.62
C ARG A 619 15.50 -10.62 24.40
N THR A 620 15.28 -11.78 24.99
CA THR A 620 16.01 -12.98 24.61
C THR A 620 15.42 -13.50 23.30
N LEU A 621 16.28 -13.79 22.33
CA LEU A 621 15.89 -14.43 21.08
C LEU A 621 15.23 -15.78 21.38
N LYS A 622 14.14 -16.05 20.68
CA LYS A 622 13.34 -17.27 20.76
C LYS A 622 13.00 -17.73 19.35
N GLU A 623 12.73 -19.03 19.22
CA GLU A 623 12.29 -19.61 17.96
C GLU A 623 11.07 -18.84 17.40
N ARG A 624 11.01 -18.68 16.07
CA ARG A 624 9.99 -17.95 15.30
C ARG A 624 9.97 -16.43 15.47
N MET A 625 10.91 -15.84 16.22
CA MET A 625 11.16 -14.40 16.09
C MET A 625 11.80 -14.12 14.72
N VAL A 626 11.41 -13.02 14.10
CA VAL A 626 12.08 -12.47 12.92
C VAL A 626 12.67 -11.12 13.31
N ILE A 627 13.95 -10.93 12.99
CA ILE A 627 14.74 -9.78 13.45
C ILE A 627 15.70 -9.33 12.35
N THR A 628 15.91 -8.02 12.22
CA THR A 628 16.97 -7.48 11.36
C THR A 628 18.34 -7.63 12.04
N ILE A 629 19.38 -7.91 11.25
CA ILE A 629 20.78 -7.80 11.67
C ILE A 629 21.43 -6.72 10.81
N GLU A 630 21.55 -5.51 11.34
CA GLU A 630 21.90 -4.31 10.58
C GLU A 630 23.11 -3.54 11.15
N PRO A 631 24.24 -4.16 11.50
CA PRO A 631 25.37 -3.40 12.00
C PRO A 631 25.82 -2.32 11.00
N GLY A 632 26.34 -1.21 11.52
CA GLY A 632 26.83 -0.11 10.71
C GLY A 632 28.02 0.60 11.33
N CYS A 633 28.82 1.24 10.48
CA CYS A 633 29.97 2.04 10.88
C CYS A 633 29.96 3.35 10.09
N TYR A 634 29.80 4.47 10.80
CA TYR A 634 29.62 5.79 10.20
C TYR A 634 30.62 6.79 10.78
N PHE A 635 31.00 7.77 9.96
CA PHE A 635 31.82 8.91 10.38
C PHE A 635 30.94 10.16 10.46
N ILE A 636 30.25 10.31 11.60
CA ILE A 636 29.28 11.38 11.85
C ILE A 636 29.99 12.52 12.61
N ASP A 637 30.13 13.68 11.97
CA ASP A 637 30.93 14.79 12.48
C ASP A 637 30.52 15.22 13.90
N THR A 638 29.21 15.32 14.19
CA THR A 638 28.71 15.75 15.50
C THR A 638 29.05 14.78 16.62
N LEU A 639 29.02 13.47 16.35
CA LEU A 639 29.40 12.44 17.32
C LEU A 639 30.92 12.38 17.51
N LEU A 640 31.68 12.46 16.42
CA LEU A 640 33.14 12.48 16.47
C LEU A 640 33.66 13.71 17.23
N ASP A 641 33.12 14.90 16.95
CA ASP A 641 33.51 16.14 17.62
C ASP A 641 33.19 16.11 19.13
N ALA A 642 32.05 15.54 19.51
CA ALA A 642 31.72 15.34 20.92
C ALA A 642 32.67 14.36 21.58
N ALA A 643 32.98 13.24 20.92
CA ALA A 643 33.85 12.20 21.45
C ALA A 643 35.32 12.67 21.59
N PHE A 644 35.82 13.50 20.67
CA PHE A 644 37.14 14.11 20.80
C PHE A 644 37.27 15.10 21.96
N LYS A 645 36.16 15.68 22.42
CA LYS A 645 36.12 16.62 23.56
C LYS A 645 35.95 15.91 24.90
N ASP A 646 35.43 14.68 24.92
CA ASP A 646 35.28 13.89 26.15
C ASP A 646 36.59 13.15 26.46
N PRO A 647 37.32 13.49 27.54
CA PRO A 647 38.57 12.80 27.90
C PRO A 647 38.41 11.29 28.11
N LYS A 648 37.21 10.81 28.46
CA LYS A 648 36.94 9.37 28.64
C LYS A 648 36.98 8.62 27.31
N LEU A 649 36.53 9.26 26.22
CA LEU A 649 36.48 8.69 24.88
C LEU A 649 37.72 9.05 24.06
N ALA A 650 38.16 10.31 24.11
CA ALA A 650 39.24 10.86 23.29
C ALA A 650 40.55 10.08 23.42
N LYS A 651 40.85 9.51 24.59
CA LYS A 651 42.04 8.67 24.81
C LYS A 651 42.10 7.42 23.92
N PHE A 652 40.96 6.96 23.41
CA PHE A 652 40.84 5.81 22.53
C PHE A 652 40.83 6.19 21.04
N LEU A 653 40.65 7.46 20.69
CA LEU A 653 40.42 7.90 19.31
C LEU A 653 41.68 8.51 18.68
N VAL A 654 42.10 7.99 17.54
CA VAL A 654 43.26 8.53 16.79
C VAL A 654 42.77 9.58 15.80
N LYS A 655 42.58 10.82 16.28
CA LYS A 655 41.97 11.91 15.51
C LYS A 655 42.57 12.12 14.12
N SER A 656 43.89 12.10 13.99
CA SER A 656 44.58 12.30 12.70
C SER A 656 44.24 11.22 11.66
N GLU A 657 43.96 10.00 12.10
CA GLU A 657 43.56 8.90 11.21
C GLU A 657 42.06 8.95 10.91
N ILE A 658 41.22 9.21 11.92
CA ILE A 658 39.77 9.35 11.77
C ILE A 658 39.41 10.51 10.83
N ASP A 659 40.11 11.65 10.92
CA ASP A 659 39.83 12.82 10.08
C ASP A 659 40.03 12.51 8.58
N LYS A 660 40.75 11.44 8.21
CA LYS A 660 40.90 10.97 6.81
C LYS A 660 39.65 10.27 6.25
N TYR A 661 38.66 9.96 7.10
CA TYR A 661 37.39 9.31 6.76
C TYR A 661 36.18 10.25 6.86
N ARG A 662 36.34 11.44 7.44
CA ARG A 662 35.27 12.44 7.47
C ARG A 662 34.78 12.77 6.06
N GLY A 663 33.46 12.95 5.94
CA GLY A 663 32.81 13.22 4.66
C GLY A 663 32.66 12.01 3.72
N GLN A 664 33.21 10.84 4.06
CA GLN A 664 33.01 9.62 3.26
C GLN A 664 31.68 8.91 3.55
N GLY A 665 30.98 9.30 4.63
CA GLY A 665 29.69 8.75 5.02
C GLY A 665 29.83 7.52 5.93
N GLY A 666 29.20 6.41 5.57
CA GLY A 666 29.25 5.17 6.33
C GLY A 666 28.77 3.95 5.56
N VAL A 667 28.81 2.80 6.24
CA VAL A 667 28.40 1.50 5.72
C VAL A 667 27.39 0.88 6.67
N ARG A 668 26.32 0.30 6.13
CA ARG A 668 25.40 -0.60 6.82
C ARG A 668 25.15 -1.84 5.96
N ILE A 669 25.07 -3.00 6.60
CA ILE A 669 24.73 -4.28 5.96
C ILE A 669 23.60 -4.88 6.78
N GLU A 670 22.45 -5.06 6.15
CA GLU A 670 21.23 -5.47 6.84
C GLU A 670 20.55 -6.64 6.15
N ASP A 671 20.17 -7.62 6.97
CA ASP A 671 19.53 -8.87 6.59
C ASP A 671 18.31 -9.15 7.48
N ASP A 672 17.24 -9.66 6.87
CA ASP A 672 16.06 -10.16 7.56
C ASP A 672 16.30 -11.62 8.00
N VAL A 673 16.24 -11.90 9.30
CA VAL A 673 16.64 -13.21 9.85
C VAL A 673 15.56 -13.84 10.72
N VAL A 674 15.23 -15.10 10.42
CA VAL A 674 14.32 -15.94 11.22
C VAL A 674 15.14 -16.75 12.22
N ILE A 675 14.74 -16.74 13.48
CA ILE A 675 15.36 -17.56 14.54
C ILE A 675 14.67 -18.94 14.58
N TRP A 676 15.47 -20.00 14.51
CA TRP A 676 15.01 -21.39 14.58
C TRP A 676 15.54 -22.08 15.85
N GLU A 677 14.94 -23.21 16.25
CA GLU A 677 15.41 -23.99 17.41
C GLU A 677 16.92 -24.31 17.30
N LYS A 678 17.37 -24.64 16.08
CA LYS A 678 18.75 -25.01 15.74
C LYS A 678 19.40 -24.01 14.79
N GLY A 679 19.49 -22.75 15.21
CA GLY A 679 20.20 -21.70 14.47
C GLY A 679 19.26 -20.63 13.95
N ASN A 680 19.46 -20.21 12.71
CA ASN A 680 18.68 -19.16 12.07
C ASN A 680 18.72 -19.31 10.54
N GLU A 681 17.90 -18.51 9.86
CA GLU A 681 17.74 -18.46 8.41
C GLU A 681 17.83 -17.00 7.96
N ASN A 682 18.72 -16.69 7.02
CA ASN A 682 18.75 -15.40 6.35
C ASN A 682 17.81 -15.43 5.14
N MET A 683 16.85 -14.49 5.09
CA MET A 683 15.90 -14.35 3.98
C MET A 683 16.38 -13.41 2.87
N SER A 684 17.43 -12.63 3.14
CA SER A 684 18.03 -11.68 2.20
C SER A 684 19.09 -12.37 1.33
N ASP A 685 18.97 -12.23 0.01
CA ASP A 685 19.82 -12.87 -0.99
C ASP A 685 20.45 -11.82 -1.92
N VAL A 686 21.47 -11.12 -1.43
CA VAL A 686 22.21 -10.08 -2.18
C VAL A 686 23.72 -10.31 -2.08
N PRO A 687 24.53 -9.82 -3.04
CA PRO A 687 25.99 -9.87 -2.93
C PRO A 687 26.49 -9.20 -1.64
N ARG A 688 27.38 -9.87 -0.88
CA ARG A 688 27.86 -9.36 0.43
C ARG A 688 29.37 -9.22 0.51
N THR A 689 30.16 -10.11 -0.08
CA THR A 689 31.62 -9.92 -0.05
C THR A 689 32.05 -8.82 -1.01
N VAL A 690 33.20 -8.18 -0.76
CA VAL A 690 33.79 -7.19 -1.68
C VAL A 690 33.91 -7.79 -3.09
N GLU A 691 34.39 -9.02 -3.19
CA GLU A 691 34.54 -9.73 -4.46
C GLU A 691 33.18 -9.98 -5.14
N GLU A 692 32.18 -10.47 -4.40
CA GLU A 692 30.84 -10.69 -4.94
C GLU A 692 30.22 -9.42 -5.50
N ILE A 693 30.32 -8.30 -4.77
CA ILE A 693 29.78 -7.01 -5.20
C ILE A 693 30.49 -6.51 -6.46
N GLU A 694 31.83 -6.47 -6.45
CA GLU A 694 32.57 -5.99 -7.62
C GLU A 694 32.33 -6.87 -8.85
N ASN A 695 32.29 -8.20 -8.67
CA ASN A 695 32.00 -9.14 -9.74
C ASN A 695 30.55 -8.96 -10.24
N PHE A 696 29.58 -8.80 -9.34
CA PHE A 696 28.18 -8.62 -9.72
C PHE A 696 27.99 -7.32 -10.52
N MET A 697 28.55 -6.20 -10.04
CA MET A 697 28.45 -4.91 -10.72
C MET A 697 29.10 -4.95 -12.10
N THR A 698 30.23 -5.65 -12.26
CA THR A 698 30.95 -5.76 -13.55
C THR A 698 30.48 -6.89 -14.48
N SER A 699 29.63 -7.82 -14.00
CA SER A 699 29.13 -8.97 -14.77
C SER A 699 28.24 -8.61 -15.97
N GLY A 700 27.69 -9.60 -16.68
CA GLY A 700 26.74 -9.40 -17.78
C GLY A 700 25.44 -8.68 -17.39
N GLU A 701 24.53 -8.46 -18.34
CA GLU A 701 23.27 -7.74 -18.11
C GLU A 701 22.39 -8.42 -17.04
N PHE A 702 21.88 -7.62 -16.09
CA PHE A 702 20.78 -7.97 -15.19
C PHE A 702 19.64 -7.02 -15.49
N ASN A 703 18.50 -7.55 -15.95
CA ASN A 703 17.37 -6.81 -16.50
C ASN A 703 16.03 -7.43 -16.09
N ASP A 704 14.93 -6.85 -16.55
CA ASP A 704 13.57 -7.29 -16.22
C ASP A 704 13.31 -8.78 -16.49
N LYS A 705 13.92 -9.36 -17.53
CA LYS A 705 13.76 -10.79 -17.84
C LYS A 705 14.47 -11.66 -16.80
N THR A 706 15.67 -11.26 -16.36
CA THR A 706 16.41 -12.03 -15.35
C THR A 706 15.73 -11.94 -13.99
N VAL A 707 15.21 -10.77 -13.62
CA VAL A 707 14.40 -10.58 -12.40
C VAL A 707 13.16 -11.48 -12.45
N GLN A 708 12.38 -11.40 -13.54
CA GLN A 708 11.17 -12.19 -13.69
C GLN A 708 11.44 -13.68 -13.61
N GLN A 709 12.51 -14.16 -14.26
CA GLN A 709 12.91 -15.57 -14.20
C GLN A 709 13.29 -16.00 -12.79
N SER A 710 14.00 -15.15 -12.03
CA SER A 710 14.39 -15.41 -10.64
C SER A 710 13.16 -15.59 -9.74
N ILE A 711 12.17 -14.70 -9.87
CA ILE A 711 10.91 -14.76 -9.11
C ILE A 711 10.11 -16.01 -9.50
N CYS A 712 9.98 -16.32 -10.80
CA CYS A 712 9.28 -17.52 -11.24
C CYS A 712 9.94 -18.81 -10.71
N ASN A 713 11.28 -18.87 -10.72
CA ASN A 713 12.03 -20.01 -10.17
C ASN A 713 11.77 -20.16 -8.66
N TYR A 714 11.76 -19.06 -7.92
CA TYR A 714 11.45 -19.06 -6.50
C TYR A 714 10.05 -19.64 -6.23
N LEU A 715 9.03 -19.13 -6.93
CA LEU A 715 7.65 -19.59 -6.78
C LEU A 715 7.47 -21.07 -7.16
N ASN A 716 8.12 -21.53 -8.23
CA ASN A 716 8.04 -22.94 -8.65
C ASN A 716 8.67 -23.88 -7.62
N ASN A 717 9.81 -23.52 -7.05
CA ASN A 717 10.48 -24.33 -6.02
C ASN A 717 9.66 -24.42 -4.73
N HIS A 718 8.91 -23.36 -4.37
CA HIS A 718 8.05 -23.34 -3.18
C HIS A 718 6.73 -24.10 -3.41
N ASN A 719 6.14 -24.04 -4.61
CA ASN A 719 4.94 -24.82 -4.94
C ASN A 719 5.17 -26.34 -4.91
N HIS A 720 6.38 -26.83 -5.21
CA HIS A 720 6.70 -28.26 -5.12
C HIS A 720 6.80 -28.78 -3.68
N LEU A 721 7.06 -27.92 -2.70
CA LEU A 721 7.08 -28.31 -1.27
C LEU A 721 5.67 -28.43 -0.69
N ASN A 722 4.71 -27.62 -1.18
CA ASN A 722 3.32 -27.62 -0.72
C ASN A 722 2.46 -28.78 -1.27
N HIS A 723 2.92 -29.53 -2.28
CA HIS A 723 2.21 -30.70 -2.82
C HIS A 723 2.59 -32.05 -2.18
N ASN A 724 3.61 -32.10 -1.32
CA ASN A 724 4.07 -33.33 -0.66
C ASN A 724 3.65 -33.43 0.82
N HIS A 725 2.70 -32.60 1.28
CA HIS A 725 2.11 -32.69 2.62
C HIS A 725 0.63 -33.01 2.61
#